data_AF-A0AAV1I9Y0-F1
#
_entry.id   AF-A0AAV1I9Y0-F1
#
_cell.length_a   1.000
_cell.length_b   1.000
_cell.length_c   1.000
_cell.angle_alpha   90.00
_cell.angle_beta   90.00
_cell.angle_gamma   90.00
#
_symmetry.space_group_name_H-M   'P 1'
#
loop_
_entity.id
_entity.type
_entity.pdbx_description
1 polymer ?
#
loop_
_entity_poly.entity_id
_entity_poly.type
_entity_poly.pdbx_seq_one_letter_code
_entity_poly.pdbx_strand_id
1 'polypeptide(L)'
;MDADSLAARVASAQEASTSTPLQEMSAGAGRRYVMVSGKGGVGKTSLAASLAVQFAAEGHNTLVVSTDPAHSLSDSLAQDVSGGQPVPVEGTALPLWGLEIDPDRATDDFRAFNARDDGKSTKDFISGMGLGMIADQLADLKLGELLDTPPPGLDEAVAIAKVVEFVKSEDYARFTRIVFDTAPTGHTLRLLTVPDFVEASLGKLIRLRKKLTAAGDAVRGLFGVTNQDAAIQKLENLRESVIMVRDLFRNKDMTEFIIATIPTMLGINESSRLLKVLRKEDIPCRRIIVNQVITEGMGAAYLRLKLKDQASALGMLGEDAALAGLRQLRAPLLDLEVRGLPALQYFGGMVWRDAIDDYSAGKGRKYFMLGGKGGVGKTSSAASLAVKLAEAGHSTLVVSTDPAHSLSDSLDQDVSGGKPVRMQGTDLPIYGMEIDVAAAAEEIRSIGKESDGTQVNDFLAGIGLGAVGDQLKDLRLSELLDTLPPGVDEAVAISKVVQFVKSPEYAHFSRIVFDTAPTGHTLRLLTLPDFLDASLGKIVRLRQKLVDLADSVKGFFGAKKQQDNAVEKLERLKARMEEARALFRNPETTEFVIVTIPTVMAAAESARLAKALRTEQVPVKSILINQVVNENATEQFLNMRRRDQQRALGRLREDSGLRELDIVEAPLFDLEVRGVPALQYFGSRVWNMVPQERQ
;
A
#
# COMPACT_ATOMS: atom_id res chain seq x y z
N MET A 1 -7.19 25.24 -47.85
CA MET A 1 -6.74 23.97 -47.25
C MET A 1 -6.79 22.96 -48.37
N ASP A 2 -5.64 22.59 -48.92
CA ASP A 2 -5.55 21.79 -50.15
C ASP A 2 -5.98 20.35 -49.90
N ALA A 3 -6.75 19.80 -50.84
CA ALA A 3 -7.25 18.43 -50.79
C ALA A 3 -6.10 17.39 -50.72
N ASP A 4 -4.93 17.71 -51.28
CA ASP A 4 -3.73 16.86 -51.19
C ASP A 4 -3.09 16.86 -49.80
N SER A 5 -3.21 17.97 -49.06
CA SER A 5 -2.78 18.07 -47.65
C SER A 5 -3.72 17.27 -46.73
N LEU A 6 -5.01 17.21 -47.06
CA LEU A 6 -5.98 16.37 -46.37
C LEU A 6 -5.77 14.89 -46.73
N ALA A 7 -5.53 14.57 -47.99
CA ALA A 7 -5.25 13.20 -48.45
C ALA A 7 -3.93 12.65 -47.89
N ALA A 8 -2.88 13.48 -47.80
CA ALA A 8 -1.62 13.10 -47.16
C ALA A 8 -1.77 12.91 -45.64
N ARG A 9 -2.61 13.72 -44.98
CA ARG A 9 -2.93 13.56 -43.55
C ARG A 9 -3.83 12.37 -43.26
N VAL A 10 -4.73 12.02 -44.19
CA VAL A 10 -5.56 10.82 -44.14
C VAL A 10 -4.73 9.57 -44.45
N ALA A 11 -3.80 9.64 -45.40
CA ALA A 11 -2.85 8.57 -45.69
C ALA A 11 -1.86 8.35 -44.52
N SER A 12 -1.34 9.42 -43.91
CA SER A 12 -0.50 9.31 -42.70
C SER A 12 -1.29 8.90 -41.45
N ALA A 13 -2.61 9.09 -41.44
CA ALA A 13 -3.49 8.60 -40.38
C ALA A 13 -3.94 7.14 -40.62
N GLN A 14 -3.97 6.68 -41.86
CA GLN A 14 -4.16 5.26 -42.22
C GLN A 14 -2.89 4.42 -42.04
N GLU A 15 -1.71 5.03 -41.94
CA GLU A 15 -0.47 4.38 -41.47
C GLU A 15 -0.38 4.29 -39.92
N ALA A 16 -1.51 4.28 -39.21
CA ALA A 16 -1.56 4.05 -37.78
C ALA A 16 -1.31 2.56 -37.45
N SER A 17 -0.04 2.26 -37.11
CA SER A 17 0.49 1.07 -36.41
C SER A 17 -0.01 -0.32 -36.88
N THR A 18 0.69 -0.89 -37.87
CA THR A 18 0.71 -2.35 -38.12
C THR A 18 1.65 -3.10 -37.17
N SER A 19 2.29 -2.41 -36.21
CA SER A 19 3.27 -3.00 -35.28
C SER A 19 2.60 -3.56 -34.03
N THR A 20 3.02 -4.75 -33.61
CA THR A 20 2.53 -5.32 -32.36
C THR A 20 3.12 -4.58 -31.15
N PRO A 21 2.47 -4.63 -29.97
CA PRO A 21 3.03 -4.09 -28.74
C PRO A 21 4.46 -4.55 -28.47
N LEU A 22 4.74 -5.83 -28.74
CA LEU A 22 6.09 -6.37 -28.61
C LEU A 22 7.08 -5.66 -29.54
N GLN A 23 6.77 -5.56 -30.84
CA GLN A 23 7.67 -4.94 -31.82
C GLN A 23 8.04 -3.50 -31.46
N GLU A 24 7.07 -2.73 -30.97
CA GLU A 24 7.32 -1.34 -30.55
C GLU A 24 8.22 -1.26 -29.32
N MET A 25 7.99 -2.12 -28.31
CA MET A 25 8.81 -2.16 -27.10
C MET A 25 10.21 -2.74 -27.34
N SER A 26 10.33 -3.66 -28.29
CA SER A 26 11.58 -4.29 -28.71
C SER A 26 12.40 -3.46 -29.68
N ALA A 27 11.85 -2.38 -30.23
CA ALA A 27 12.55 -1.53 -31.17
C ALA A 27 13.86 -0.94 -30.58
N GLY A 28 14.93 -1.03 -31.37
CA GLY A 28 16.24 -0.45 -31.05
C GLY A 28 17.10 -1.29 -30.10
N ALA A 29 18.43 -1.11 -30.18
CA ALA A 29 19.39 -1.82 -29.34
C ALA A 29 19.63 -1.15 -27.96
N GLY A 30 19.13 0.07 -27.76
CA GLY A 30 19.27 0.82 -26.52
C GLY A 30 18.56 0.12 -25.34
N ARG A 31 19.03 0.39 -24.12
CA ARG A 31 18.44 -0.16 -22.91
C ARG A 31 17.02 0.39 -22.69
N ARG A 32 16.08 -0.50 -22.36
CA ARG A 32 14.73 -0.15 -21.95
C ARG A 32 14.31 -0.83 -20.66
N TYR A 33 13.53 -0.10 -19.87
CA TYR A 33 12.93 -0.50 -18.62
C TYR A 33 11.42 -0.55 -18.80
N VAL A 34 10.82 -1.73 -18.60
CA VAL A 34 9.37 -1.92 -18.72
C VAL A 34 8.80 -2.28 -17.36
N MET A 35 7.79 -1.55 -16.92
CA MET A 35 7.21 -1.73 -15.59
C MET A 35 5.77 -2.19 -15.72
N VAL A 36 5.50 -3.41 -15.26
CA VAL A 36 4.14 -3.95 -15.20
C VAL A 36 3.58 -3.68 -13.81
N SER A 37 2.51 -2.89 -13.74
CA SER A 37 1.90 -2.49 -12.48
C SER A 37 0.38 -2.59 -12.50
N GLY A 38 -0.21 -2.93 -11.36
CA GLY A 38 -1.62 -3.20 -11.26
C GLY A 38 -2.02 -3.65 -9.86
N LYS A 39 -3.32 -3.91 -9.67
CA LYS A 39 -3.83 -4.44 -8.40
C LYS A 39 -3.29 -5.87 -8.17
N GLY A 40 -3.15 -6.29 -6.91
CA GLY A 40 -2.80 -7.67 -6.58
C GLY A 40 -3.80 -8.69 -7.15
N GLY A 41 -3.29 -9.76 -7.78
CA GLY A 41 -4.10 -10.85 -8.36
C GLY A 41 -4.52 -10.69 -9.82
N VAL A 42 -4.08 -9.63 -10.52
CA VAL A 42 -4.41 -9.42 -11.95
C VAL A 42 -3.51 -10.21 -12.92
N GLY A 43 -2.50 -10.93 -12.41
CA GLY A 43 -1.53 -11.68 -13.22
C GLY A 43 -0.29 -10.88 -13.67
N LYS A 44 0.10 -9.85 -12.90
CA LYS A 44 1.27 -8.98 -13.19
C LYS A 44 2.54 -9.79 -13.44
N THR A 45 2.83 -10.74 -12.56
CA THR A 45 4.01 -11.61 -12.62
C THR A 45 4.04 -12.45 -13.90
N SER A 46 2.92 -13.07 -14.27
CA SER A 46 2.83 -13.84 -15.51
C SER A 46 2.95 -12.94 -16.75
N LEU A 47 2.37 -11.73 -16.71
CA LEU A 47 2.53 -10.73 -17.77
C LEU A 47 3.99 -10.29 -17.90
N ALA A 48 4.64 -9.88 -16.81
CA ALA A 48 6.04 -9.45 -16.78
C ALA A 48 6.99 -10.57 -17.23
N ALA A 49 6.84 -11.78 -16.68
CA ALA A 49 7.66 -12.93 -17.05
C ALA A 49 7.46 -13.33 -18.52
N SER A 50 6.21 -13.33 -19.02
CA SER A 50 5.95 -13.64 -20.43
C SER A 50 6.51 -12.59 -21.38
N LEU A 51 6.43 -11.31 -21.03
CA LEU A 51 7.04 -10.23 -21.80
C LEU A 51 8.56 -10.38 -21.84
N ALA A 52 9.18 -10.71 -20.71
CA ALA A 52 10.62 -10.97 -20.64
C ALA A 52 11.04 -12.16 -21.51
N VAL A 53 10.25 -13.24 -21.51
CA VAL A 53 10.47 -14.39 -22.40
C VAL A 53 10.37 -13.97 -23.88
N GLN A 54 9.40 -13.12 -24.25
CA GLN A 54 9.28 -12.62 -25.62
C GLN A 54 10.47 -11.73 -26.03
N PHE A 55 10.91 -10.81 -25.16
CA PHE A 55 12.12 -10.01 -25.43
C PHE A 55 13.37 -10.89 -25.62
N ALA A 56 13.54 -11.89 -24.77
CA ALA A 56 14.65 -12.83 -24.91
C ALA A 56 14.55 -13.66 -26.20
N ALA A 57 13.33 -14.05 -26.61
CA ALA A 57 13.08 -14.74 -27.88
C ALA A 57 13.42 -13.88 -29.11
N GLU A 58 13.34 -12.56 -29.01
CA GLU A 58 13.79 -11.60 -30.04
C GLU A 58 15.30 -11.29 -29.95
N GLY A 59 16.02 -11.95 -29.03
CA GLY A 59 17.48 -11.86 -28.91
C GLY A 59 17.98 -10.79 -27.95
N HIS A 60 17.10 -10.12 -27.20
CA HIS A 60 17.51 -9.16 -26.18
C HIS A 60 18.03 -9.86 -24.94
N ASN A 61 19.22 -9.46 -24.45
CA ASN A 61 19.67 -9.81 -23.10
C ASN A 61 18.69 -9.21 -22.09
N THR A 62 17.87 -10.06 -21.48
CA THR A 62 16.68 -9.65 -20.74
C THR A 62 16.74 -10.06 -19.29
N LEU A 63 16.51 -9.11 -18.38
CA LEU A 63 16.35 -9.37 -16.96
C LEU A 63 14.89 -9.14 -16.57
N VAL A 64 14.26 -10.12 -15.89
CA VAL A 64 12.99 -9.92 -15.20
C VAL A 64 13.25 -9.81 -13.70
N VAL A 65 12.70 -8.76 -13.08
CA VAL A 65 12.88 -8.45 -11.66
C VAL A 65 11.54 -8.45 -10.97
N SER A 66 11.40 -9.18 -9.86
CA SER A 66 10.23 -9.11 -8.98
C SER A 66 10.59 -8.39 -7.68
N THR A 67 9.74 -7.43 -7.31
CA THR A 67 9.74 -6.79 -5.98
C THR A 67 8.51 -7.19 -5.16
N ASP A 68 7.76 -8.21 -5.59
CA ASP A 68 6.59 -8.70 -4.88
C ASP A 68 7.03 -9.60 -3.71
N PRO A 69 6.67 -9.28 -2.45
CA PRO A 69 7.02 -10.10 -1.27
C PRO A 69 6.45 -11.53 -1.32
N ALA A 70 5.50 -11.83 -2.21
CA ALA A 70 4.85 -13.14 -2.29
C ALA A 70 5.66 -14.23 -3.03
N HIS A 71 6.93 -14.02 -3.39
CA HIS A 71 7.80 -14.98 -4.10
C HIS A 71 7.21 -15.59 -5.39
N SER A 72 6.54 -14.75 -6.17
CA SER A 72 5.74 -15.22 -7.31
C SER A 72 6.56 -15.44 -8.60
N LEU A 73 7.76 -14.86 -8.72
CA LEU A 73 8.55 -14.96 -9.95
C LEU A 73 9.24 -16.32 -10.08
N SER A 74 9.80 -16.84 -8.99
CA SER A 74 10.41 -18.16 -8.97
C SER A 74 9.41 -19.26 -9.36
N ASP A 75 8.18 -19.16 -8.87
CA ASP A 75 7.10 -20.09 -9.24
C ASP A 75 6.71 -19.94 -10.72
N SER A 76 6.54 -18.71 -11.20
CA SER A 76 6.20 -18.40 -12.61
C SER A 76 7.25 -18.94 -13.58
N LEU A 77 8.54 -18.80 -13.28
CA LEU A 77 9.64 -19.33 -14.08
C LEU A 77 9.87 -20.83 -13.89
N ALA A 78 9.26 -21.44 -12.87
CA ALA A 78 9.53 -22.81 -12.40
C ALA A 78 11.01 -23.04 -12.02
N GLN A 79 11.68 -22.00 -11.53
CA GLN A 79 13.09 -22.02 -11.13
C GLN A 79 13.29 -21.03 -9.98
N ASP A 80 14.08 -21.39 -8.98
CA ASP A 80 14.43 -20.49 -7.89
C ASP A 80 15.35 -19.36 -8.38
N VAL A 81 14.87 -18.12 -8.26
CA VAL A 81 15.60 -16.88 -8.58
C VAL A 81 15.68 -15.93 -7.39
N SER A 82 15.43 -16.43 -6.17
CA SER A 82 15.39 -15.67 -4.91
C SER A 82 16.76 -15.35 -4.29
N GLY A 83 17.85 -15.62 -5.01
CA GLY A 83 19.23 -15.49 -4.52
C GLY A 83 19.75 -14.05 -4.35
N GLY A 84 18.93 -13.02 -4.59
CA GLY A 84 19.32 -11.61 -4.45
C GLY A 84 20.30 -11.09 -5.52
N GLN A 85 20.66 -11.94 -6.49
CA GLN A 85 21.52 -11.64 -7.64
C GLN A 85 20.88 -12.21 -8.92
N PRO A 86 21.15 -11.63 -10.12
CA PRO A 86 20.59 -12.14 -11.36
C PRO A 86 21.02 -13.58 -11.67
N VAL A 87 20.05 -14.49 -11.79
CA VAL A 87 20.25 -15.91 -12.11
C VAL A 87 19.82 -16.18 -13.56
N PRO A 88 20.64 -16.85 -14.39
CA PRO A 88 20.21 -17.26 -15.73
C PRO A 88 19.07 -18.28 -15.63
N VAL A 89 18.06 -18.16 -16.50
CA VAL A 89 16.95 -19.12 -16.54
C VAL A 89 17.41 -20.39 -17.27
N GLU A 90 17.35 -21.53 -16.58
CA GLU A 90 17.79 -22.83 -17.04
C GLU A 90 16.75 -23.52 -17.93
N GLY A 91 17.18 -24.53 -18.69
CA GLY A 91 16.28 -25.30 -19.57
C GLY A 91 15.83 -24.55 -20.82
N THR A 92 16.44 -23.41 -21.13
CA THR A 92 16.19 -22.62 -22.34
C THR A 92 17.50 -22.09 -22.94
N ALA A 93 17.53 -21.89 -24.26
CA ALA A 93 18.64 -21.22 -24.95
C ALA A 93 18.47 -19.70 -25.00
N LEU A 94 17.39 -19.17 -24.43
CA LEU A 94 17.07 -17.76 -24.45
C LEU A 94 18.00 -16.97 -23.51
N PRO A 95 18.44 -15.75 -23.89
CA PRO A 95 19.21 -14.85 -23.04
C PRO A 95 18.29 -14.19 -21.98
N LEU A 96 17.83 -14.98 -21.02
CA LEU A 96 16.89 -14.58 -19.98
C LEU A 96 17.48 -14.80 -18.58
N TRP A 97 17.34 -13.80 -17.72
CA TRP A 97 17.74 -13.84 -16.32
C TRP A 97 16.57 -13.43 -15.43
N GLY A 98 16.46 -14.07 -14.26
CA GLY A 98 15.52 -13.72 -13.22
C GLY A 98 16.21 -13.15 -11.98
N LEU A 99 15.56 -12.23 -11.30
CA LEU A 99 15.96 -11.70 -10.01
C LEU A 99 14.72 -11.48 -9.15
N GLU A 100 14.64 -12.12 -8.01
CA GLU A 100 13.58 -11.89 -7.03
C GLU A 100 14.17 -11.25 -5.78
N ILE A 101 13.61 -10.09 -5.41
CA ILE A 101 14.01 -9.32 -4.23
C ILE A 101 13.03 -9.64 -3.12
N ASP A 102 13.54 -10.14 -2.01
CA ASP A 102 12.74 -10.46 -0.83
C ASP A 102 12.89 -9.34 0.23
N PRO A 103 11.88 -8.47 0.39
CA PRO A 103 11.89 -7.42 1.40
C PRO A 103 11.66 -7.96 2.83
N ASP A 104 11.01 -9.13 2.98
CA ASP A 104 10.76 -9.75 4.27
C ASP A 104 12.04 -10.43 4.79
N ARG A 105 12.79 -11.13 3.94
CA ARG A 105 14.14 -11.60 4.28
C ARG A 105 15.09 -10.45 4.55
N ALA A 106 15.01 -9.35 3.81
CA ALA A 106 15.75 -8.14 4.15
C ALA A 106 15.42 -7.62 5.57
N THR A 107 14.14 -7.67 5.94
CA THR A 107 13.64 -7.27 7.25
C THR A 107 14.03 -8.26 8.36
N ASP A 108 13.97 -9.55 8.10
CA ASP A 108 14.33 -10.60 9.05
C ASP A 108 15.84 -10.73 9.21
N ASP A 109 16.61 -10.55 8.14
CA ASP A 109 18.06 -10.39 8.20
C ASP A 109 18.42 -9.11 8.99
N PHE A 110 17.64 -8.00 8.86
CA PHE A 110 17.82 -6.79 9.68
C PHE A 110 17.55 -7.04 11.17
N ARG A 111 16.49 -7.78 11.50
CA ARG A 111 16.16 -8.17 12.88
C ARG A 111 17.19 -9.14 13.47
N ALA A 112 17.60 -10.15 12.70
CA ALA A 112 18.60 -11.14 13.10
C ALA A 112 19.99 -10.50 13.26
N PHE A 113 20.28 -9.47 12.47
CA PHE A 113 21.47 -8.63 12.59
C PHE A 113 21.47 -7.81 13.89
N ASN A 114 20.34 -7.19 14.26
CA ASN A 114 20.23 -6.45 15.54
C ASN A 114 20.25 -7.36 16.79
N ALA A 115 19.82 -8.62 16.65
CA ALA A 115 19.85 -9.61 17.75
C ALA A 115 21.25 -10.20 18.00
N ARG A 116 22.20 -9.96 17.09
CA ARG A 116 23.58 -10.45 17.15
C ARG A 116 24.49 -9.35 17.70
N ASP A 117 24.73 -9.40 19.01
CA ASP A 117 25.62 -8.50 19.76
C ASP A 117 27.11 -8.78 19.49
N ASP A 118 27.50 -8.88 18.21
CA ASP A 118 28.82 -9.31 17.76
C ASP A 118 29.49 -8.32 16.79
N GLY A 119 29.25 -7.02 16.99
CA GLY A 119 30.14 -5.94 16.50
C GLY A 119 30.35 -5.86 14.98
N LYS A 120 29.58 -6.60 14.18
CA LYS A 120 29.61 -6.52 12.71
C LYS A 120 28.86 -5.26 12.27
N SER A 121 29.46 -4.53 11.33
CA SER A 121 28.99 -3.20 10.93
C SER A 121 27.69 -3.30 10.12
N THR A 122 26.77 -2.33 10.29
CA THR A 122 25.58 -2.14 9.43
C THR A 122 25.93 -2.15 7.93
N LYS A 123 27.19 -1.80 7.61
CA LYS A 123 27.80 -1.91 6.29
C LYS A 123 27.80 -3.32 5.71
N ASP A 124 28.09 -4.34 6.51
CA ASP A 124 28.17 -5.74 6.07
C ASP A 124 26.76 -6.30 5.77
N PHE A 125 25.78 -5.89 6.58
CA PHE A 125 24.36 -6.20 6.37
C PHE A 125 23.81 -5.58 5.08
N ILE A 126 24.02 -4.27 4.87
CA ILE A 126 23.55 -3.59 3.65
C ILE A 126 24.30 -4.12 2.41
N SER A 127 25.57 -4.50 2.56
CA SER A 127 26.33 -5.15 1.47
C SER A 127 25.81 -6.55 1.13
N GLY A 128 25.37 -7.33 2.12
CA GLY A 128 24.78 -8.67 1.94
C GLY A 128 23.45 -8.68 1.18
N MET A 129 22.70 -7.57 1.23
CA MET A 129 21.47 -7.37 0.43
C MET A 129 21.74 -6.95 -1.03
N GLY A 130 23.00 -6.94 -1.46
CA GLY A 130 23.43 -6.39 -2.76
C GLY A 130 23.42 -4.87 -2.82
N LEU A 131 23.17 -4.17 -1.71
CA LEU A 131 23.12 -2.70 -1.64
C LEU A 131 24.50 -2.08 -1.31
N GLY A 132 25.59 -2.79 -1.61
CA GLY A 132 26.97 -2.39 -1.25
C GLY A 132 27.37 -0.98 -1.67
N MET A 133 26.80 -0.45 -2.77
CA MET A 133 27.06 0.91 -3.25
C MET A 133 26.43 2.02 -2.39
N ILE A 134 25.38 1.71 -1.63
CA ILE A 134 24.65 2.66 -0.76
C ILE A 134 24.79 2.29 0.72
N ALA A 135 25.41 1.14 1.00
CA ALA A 135 25.74 0.62 2.34
C ALA A 135 26.47 1.65 3.19
N ASP A 136 27.51 2.29 2.64
CA ASP A 136 28.31 3.29 3.35
C ASP A 136 27.58 4.61 3.63
N GLN A 137 26.47 4.85 2.94
CA GLN A 137 25.64 6.06 3.09
C GLN A 137 24.49 5.84 4.06
N LEU A 138 23.88 4.64 4.04
CA LEU A 138 22.77 4.25 4.91
C LEU A 138 23.24 3.76 6.29
N ALA A 139 24.39 3.10 6.39
CA ALA A 139 24.95 2.59 7.65
C ALA A 139 25.21 3.70 8.69
N ASP A 140 25.70 4.87 8.25
CA ASP A 140 26.09 5.99 9.11
C ASP A 140 24.92 6.88 9.56
N LEU A 141 23.70 6.64 9.05
CA LEU A 141 22.50 7.29 9.58
C LEU A 141 22.11 6.77 10.97
N LYS A 142 22.88 5.83 11.55
CA LYS A 142 22.60 5.16 12.83
C LYS A 142 21.17 4.61 12.90
N LEU A 143 20.64 4.17 11.76
CA LEU A 143 19.33 3.52 11.67
C LEU A 143 19.26 2.26 12.55
N GLY A 144 20.41 1.57 12.73
CA GLY A 144 20.54 0.41 13.63
C GLY A 144 20.41 0.74 15.12
N GLU A 145 20.76 1.96 15.57
CA GLU A 145 20.49 2.39 16.96
C GLU A 145 19.04 2.89 17.14
N LEU A 146 18.31 3.08 16.04
CA LEU A 146 16.98 3.68 16.05
C LEU A 146 15.85 2.65 16.25
N LEU A 147 16.05 1.36 15.94
CA LEU A 147 14.93 0.46 15.65
C LEU A 147 15.20 -1.03 15.94
N ASP A 148 14.49 -1.61 16.91
CA ASP A 148 14.30 -3.08 17.05
C ASP A 148 13.24 -3.61 16.06
N THR A 149 12.61 -2.72 15.28
CA THR A 149 11.49 -3.00 14.37
C THR A 149 11.70 -2.22 13.07
N PRO A 150 11.56 -2.83 11.87
CA PRO A 150 11.74 -2.12 10.59
C PRO A 150 10.89 -0.84 10.52
N PRO A 151 11.44 0.30 10.06
CA PRO A 151 10.70 1.54 9.97
C PRO A 151 9.65 1.47 8.85
N PRO A 152 8.51 2.18 8.99
CA PRO A 152 7.63 2.42 7.84
C PRO A 152 8.41 3.19 6.75
N GLY A 153 8.37 2.69 5.50
CA GLY A 153 9.11 3.27 4.37
C GLY A 153 10.39 2.53 3.96
N LEU A 154 10.78 1.46 4.69
CA LEU A 154 11.97 0.67 4.38
C LEU A 154 11.87 -0.04 3.02
N ASP A 155 10.70 -0.61 2.71
CA ASP A 155 10.45 -1.33 1.44
C ASP A 155 10.69 -0.41 0.24
N GLU A 156 10.20 0.84 0.31
CA GLU A 156 10.40 1.85 -0.72
C GLU A 156 11.88 2.26 -0.85
N ALA A 157 12.61 2.37 0.27
CA ALA A 157 14.03 2.70 0.26
C ALA A 157 14.89 1.58 -0.37
N VAL A 158 14.59 0.32 -0.05
CA VAL A 158 15.26 -0.86 -0.64
C VAL A 158 15.00 -0.93 -2.15
N ALA A 159 13.77 -0.64 -2.58
CA ALA A 159 13.42 -0.65 -4.00
C ALA A 159 14.13 0.47 -4.78
N ILE A 160 14.21 1.70 -4.25
CA ILE A 160 15.01 2.79 -4.84
C ILE A 160 16.48 2.37 -4.94
N ALA A 161 17.03 1.79 -3.87
CA ALA A 161 18.42 1.35 -3.82
C ALA A 161 18.74 0.31 -4.90
N LYS A 162 17.82 -0.63 -5.16
CA LYS A 162 17.96 -1.61 -6.23
C LYS A 162 17.89 -1.00 -7.63
N VAL A 163 17.01 -0.02 -7.86
CA VAL A 163 16.99 0.72 -9.14
C VAL A 163 18.33 1.42 -9.39
N VAL A 164 18.91 2.04 -8.37
CA VAL A 164 20.25 2.67 -8.47
C VAL A 164 21.31 1.63 -8.84
N GLU A 165 21.28 0.45 -8.23
CA GLU A 165 22.17 -0.66 -8.56
C GLU A 165 22.06 -1.07 -10.04
N PHE A 166 20.84 -1.23 -10.57
CA PHE A 166 20.59 -1.59 -11.98
C PHE A 166 21.08 -0.54 -12.98
N VAL A 167 21.13 0.73 -12.57
CA VAL A 167 21.61 1.83 -13.41
C VAL A 167 23.13 1.97 -13.34
N LYS A 168 23.72 1.84 -12.14
CA LYS A 168 25.13 2.18 -11.90
C LYS A 168 26.09 0.99 -11.98
N SER A 169 25.66 -0.23 -11.70
CA SER A 169 26.57 -1.39 -11.65
C SER A 169 26.87 -1.93 -13.05
N GLU A 170 28.15 -2.18 -13.31
CA GLU A 170 28.63 -2.79 -14.56
C GLU A 170 28.06 -4.21 -14.77
N ASP A 171 27.73 -4.93 -13.69
CA ASP A 171 27.16 -6.28 -13.76
C ASP A 171 25.84 -6.28 -14.53
N TYR A 172 25.09 -5.18 -14.44
CA TYR A 172 23.81 -5.03 -15.13
C TYR A 172 23.96 -4.37 -16.50
N ALA A 173 25.13 -3.84 -16.87
CA ALA A 173 25.40 -3.16 -18.16
C ALA A 173 25.01 -4.02 -19.38
N ARG A 174 25.12 -5.34 -19.26
CA ARG A 174 24.82 -6.32 -20.32
C ARG A 174 23.34 -6.42 -20.71
N PHE A 175 22.41 -5.96 -19.87
CA PHE A 175 20.98 -6.09 -20.11
C PHE A 175 20.46 -4.95 -20.99
N THR A 176 19.77 -5.32 -22.07
CA THR A 176 19.13 -4.39 -23.01
C THR A 176 17.64 -4.22 -22.71
N ARG A 177 17.02 -5.19 -22.06
CA ARG A 177 15.63 -5.12 -21.57
C ARG A 177 15.59 -5.50 -20.10
N ILE A 178 14.94 -4.68 -19.30
CA ILE A 178 14.73 -4.95 -17.88
C ILE A 178 13.22 -4.81 -17.61
N VAL A 179 12.58 -5.91 -17.22
CA VAL A 179 11.14 -5.96 -16.96
C VAL A 179 10.91 -6.05 -15.45
N PHE A 180 10.17 -5.11 -14.88
CA PHE A 180 9.80 -5.10 -13.48
C PHE A 180 8.38 -5.63 -13.28
N ASP A 181 8.26 -6.70 -12.49
CA ASP A 181 7.02 -7.06 -11.80
C ASP A 181 6.94 -6.24 -10.50
N THR A 182 6.16 -5.17 -10.54
CA THR A 182 6.08 -4.23 -9.42
C THR A 182 5.13 -4.72 -8.33
N ALA A 183 5.37 -4.32 -7.08
CA ALA A 183 4.41 -4.47 -5.98
C ALA A 183 3.02 -3.86 -6.34
N PRO A 184 1.93 -4.20 -5.63
CA PRO A 184 0.58 -3.67 -5.94
C PRO A 184 0.51 -2.13 -5.96
N THR A 185 -0.38 -1.57 -6.80
CA THR A 185 -0.53 -0.12 -7.10
C THR A 185 -0.30 0.83 -5.92
N GLY A 186 -0.86 0.56 -4.73
CA GLY A 186 -0.70 1.43 -3.56
C GLY A 186 0.76 1.57 -3.08
N HIS A 187 1.58 0.53 -3.20
CA HIS A 187 3.02 0.57 -2.86
C HIS A 187 3.83 1.19 -4.01
N THR A 188 3.47 0.91 -5.27
CA THR A 188 4.12 1.54 -6.43
C THR A 188 3.93 3.05 -6.43
N LEU A 189 2.71 3.53 -6.16
CA LEU A 189 2.40 4.97 -6.08
C LEU A 189 3.20 5.67 -4.97
N ARG A 190 3.44 4.98 -3.85
CA ARG A 190 4.32 5.48 -2.78
C ARG A 190 5.77 5.55 -3.26
N LEU A 191 6.28 4.49 -3.89
CA LEU A 191 7.63 4.48 -4.46
C LEU A 191 7.84 5.61 -5.51
N LEU A 192 6.80 5.98 -6.25
CA LEU A 192 6.87 7.06 -7.25
C LEU A 192 6.80 8.47 -6.65
N THR A 193 6.21 8.64 -5.45
CA THR A 193 6.03 9.95 -4.78
C THR A 193 7.04 10.21 -3.66
N VAL A 194 7.63 9.15 -3.11
CA VAL A 194 8.69 9.19 -2.09
C VAL A 194 9.95 9.92 -2.57
N PRO A 195 10.42 9.79 -3.83
CA PRO A 195 11.61 10.49 -4.30
C PRO A 195 11.56 12.00 -4.11
N ASP A 196 10.44 12.64 -4.45
CA ASP A 196 10.29 14.09 -4.30
C ASP A 196 10.24 14.52 -2.81
N PHE A 197 9.59 13.71 -1.95
CA PHE A 197 9.59 13.93 -0.50
C PHE A 197 10.99 13.78 0.11
N VAL A 198 11.70 12.72 -0.25
CA VAL A 198 13.06 12.42 0.24
C VAL A 198 14.03 13.47 -0.28
N GLU A 199 13.95 13.88 -1.54
CA GLU A 199 14.77 14.97 -2.10
C GLU A 199 14.56 16.26 -1.33
N ALA A 200 13.29 16.67 -1.12
CA ALA A 200 12.97 17.89 -0.38
C ALA A 200 13.48 17.84 1.07
N SER A 201 13.31 16.69 1.73
CA SER A 201 13.75 16.48 3.12
C SER A 201 15.28 16.47 3.24
N LEU A 202 15.97 15.76 2.34
CA LEU A 202 17.44 15.74 2.27
C LEU A 202 17.98 17.13 1.93
N GLY A 203 17.36 17.86 1.01
CA GLY A 203 17.72 19.23 0.68
C GLY A 203 17.65 20.16 1.89
N LYS A 204 16.59 20.05 2.71
CA LYS A 204 16.44 20.80 3.96
C LYS A 204 17.50 20.40 5.00
N LEU A 205 17.76 19.11 5.18
CA LEU A 205 18.82 18.58 6.07
C LEU A 205 20.22 19.06 5.67
N ILE A 206 20.54 19.02 4.37
CA ILE A 206 21.81 19.51 3.82
C ILE A 206 21.95 21.02 4.08
N ARG A 207 20.90 21.82 3.85
CA ARG A 207 20.89 23.26 4.14
C ARG A 207 21.12 23.54 5.62
N LEU A 208 20.43 22.81 6.51
CA LEU A 208 20.60 22.93 7.96
C LEU A 208 22.04 22.59 8.36
N ARG A 209 22.60 21.50 7.84
CA ARG A 209 23.99 21.09 8.12
C ARG A 209 25.00 22.11 7.61
N LYS A 210 24.86 22.62 6.38
CA LYS A 210 25.72 23.70 5.84
C LYS A 210 25.69 24.96 6.72
N LYS A 211 24.52 25.32 7.24
CA LYS A 211 24.37 26.44 8.20
C LYS A 211 25.04 26.15 9.55
N LEU A 212 24.94 24.92 10.07
CA LEU A 212 25.63 24.50 11.29
C LEU A 212 27.15 24.42 11.11
N THR A 213 27.64 24.05 9.92
CA THR A 213 29.05 24.16 9.56
C THR A 213 29.50 25.61 9.57
N ALA A 214 28.67 26.56 9.13
CA ALA A 214 29.00 27.99 9.19
C ALA A 214 28.86 28.62 10.59
N ALA A 215 28.28 27.92 11.56
CA ALA A 215 28.12 28.39 12.93
C ALA A 215 29.42 28.27 13.75
N GLY A 216 29.56 29.12 14.77
CA GLY A 216 30.75 29.17 15.64
C GLY A 216 31.00 27.89 16.43
N ASP A 217 32.23 27.69 16.90
CA ASP A 217 32.71 26.42 17.48
C ASP A 217 31.92 25.95 18.71
N ALA A 218 31.33 26.86 19.48
CA ALA A 218 30.44 26.55 20.59
C ALA A 218 29.17 25.80 20.15
N VAL A 219 28.60 26.15 18.99
CA VAL A 219 27.41 25.51 18.42
C VAL A 219 27.78 24.14 17.82
N ARG A 220 28.95 24.03 17.18
CA ARG A 220 29.46 22.75 16.65
C ARG A 220 29.69 21.72 17.76
N GLY A 221 30.20 22.16 18.92
CA GLY A 221 30.41 21.33 20.10
C GLY A 221 29.11 20.79 20.72
N LEU A 222 28.03 21.59 20.73
CA LEU A 222 26.72 21.21 21.28
C LEU A 222 26.04 20.07 20.51
N PHE A 223 26.24 20.00 19.20
CA PHE A 223 25.71 18.93 18.35
C PHE A 223 26.68 17.74 18.20
N GLY A 224 27.84 17.77 18.90
CA GLY A 224 28.84 16.70 18.87
C GLY A 224 29.44 16.45 17.49
N VAL A 225 29.54 17.50 16.65
CA VAL A 225 29.86 17.30 15.23
C VAL A 225 31.30 17.62 14.91
N THR A 226 32.10 16.58 14.71
CA THR A 226 33.38 16.64 14.00
C THR A 226 33.17 15.97 12.64
N ASN A 227 33.48 16.70 11.55
CA ASN A 227 33.38 16.29 10.14
C ASN A 227 31.99 16.40 9.45
N GLN A 228 31.45 17.63 9.37
CA GLN A 228 30.22 17.94 8.62
C GLN A 228 30.35 17.70 7.10
N ASP A 229 31.51 17.98 6.51
CA ASP A 229 31.68 17.99 5.04
C ASP A 229 31.51 16.59 4.44
N ALA A 230 32.11 15.57 5.06
CA ALA A 230 31.93 14.18 4.64
C ALA A 230 30.46 13.73 4.75
N ALA A 231 29.76 14.17 5.79
CA ALA A 231 28.38 13.79 6.04
C ALA A 231 27.39 14.53 5.13
N ILE A 232 27.69 15.78 4.76
CA ILE A 232 26.97 16.54 3.73
C ILE A 232 27.15 15.86 2.36
N GLN A 233 28.38 15.49 2.00
CA GLN A 233 28.66 14.83 0.72
C GLN A 233 27.90 13.51 0.58
N LYS A 234 27.81 12.71 1.65
CA LYS A 234 27.01 11.47 1.64
C LYS A 234 25.52 11.74 1.42
N LEU A 235 24.96 12.76 2.07
CA LEU A 235 23.56 13.16 1.87
C LEU A 235 23.31 13.69 0.44
N GLU A 236 24.29 14.40 -0.14
CA GLU A 236 24.24 14.85 -1.53
C GLU A 236 24.25 13.66 -2.49
N ASN A 237 25.12 12.66 -2.28
CA ASN A 237 25.16 11.45 -3.11
C ASN A 237 23.84 10.64 -3.04
N LEU A 238 23.22 10.57 -1.85
CA LEU A 238 21.91 9.95 -1.67
C LEU A 238 20.83 10.73 -2.43
N ARG A 239 20.85 12.06 -2.31
CA ARG A 239 19.93 12.96 -3.04
C ARG A 239 20.06 12.76 -4.55
N GLU A 240 21.28 12.71 -5.08
CA GLU A 240 21.55 12.47 -6.50
C GLU A 240 21.04 11.11 -6.95
N SER A 241 21.18 10.07 -6.13
CA SER A 241 20.69 8.73 -6.45
C SER A 241 19.15 8.70 -6.51
N VAL A 242 18.47 9.43 -5.62
CA VAL A 242 17.01 9.59 -5.63
C VAL A 242 16.54 10.36 -6.88
N ILE A 243 17.23 11.44 -7.24
CA ILE A 243 16.96 12.22 -8.46
C ILE A 243 17.13 11.36 -9.71
N MET A 244 18.22 10.59 -9.78
CA MET A 244 18.49 9.68 -10.90
C MET A 244 17.35 8.68 -11.11
N VAL A 245 16.83 8.08 -10.05
CA VAL A 245 15.72 7.12 -10.13
C VAL A 245 14.46 7.81 -10.65
N ARG A 246 14.14 9.00 -10.14
CA ARG A 246 13.01 9.79 -10.62
C ARG A 246 13.14 10.13 -12.10
N ASP A 247 14.30 10.64 -12.51
CA ASP A 247 14.55 11.06 -13.89
C ASP A 247 14.54 9.85 -14.84
N LEU A 248 15.00 8.68 -14.39
CA LEU A 248 14.84 7.43 -15.13
C LEU A 248 13.37 7.08 -15.34
N PHE A 249 12.54 7.14 -14.30
CA PHE A 249 11.10 6.85 -14.43
C PHE A 249 10.39 7.83 -15.38
N ARG A 250 10.85 9.08 -15.48
CA ARG A 250 10.29 10.11 -16.39
C ARG A 250 10.86 10.06 -17.80
N ASN A 251 11.92 9.28 -18.05
CA ASN A 251 12.56 9.19 -19.36
C ASN A 251 11.70 8.40 -20.37
N LYS A 252 11.15 9.09 -21.36
CA LYS A 252 10.21 8.55 -22.37
C LYS A 252 10.86 7.63 -23.42
N ASP A 253 12.19 7.66 -23.54
CA ASP A 253 12.94 6.83 -24.48
C ASP A 253 13.40 5.51 -23.84
N MET A 254 13.61 5.53 -22.52
CA MET A 254 14.14 4.41 -21.75
C MET A 254 13.09 3.68 -20.94
N THR A 255 12.07 4.35 -20.44
CA THR A 255 11.09 3.76 -19.52
C THR A 255 9.71 3.70 -20.15
N GLU A 256 9.01 2.59 -19.92
CA GLU A 256 7.60 2.45 -20.24
C GLU A 256 6.85 1.77 -19.10
N PHE A 257 5.74 2.38 -18.67
CA PHE A 257 4.80 1.82 -17.73
C PHE A 257 3.64 1.13 -18.46
N ILE A 258 3.30 -0.08 -18.02
CA ILE A 258 2.17 -0.87 -18.50
C ILE A 258 1.22 -1.11 -17.33
N ILE A 259 -0.03 -0.69 -17.50
CA ILE A 259 -1.08 -0.95 -16.51
C ILE A 259 -1.66 -2.34 -16.77
N ALA A 260 -1.58 -3.25 -15.80
CA ALA A 260 -2.27 -4.53 -15.80
C ALA A 260 -3.54 -4.44 -14.96
N THR A 261 -4.67 -4.88 -15.52
CA THR A 261 -5.97 -4.89 -14.84
C THR A 261 -6.79 -6.12 -15.22
N ILE A 262 -7.95 -6.28 -14.59
CA ILE A 262 -8.95 -7.29 -14.93
C ILE A 262 -10.27 -6.58 -15.25
N PRO A 263 -11.15 -7.19 -16.07
CA PRO A 263 -12.41 -6.58 -16.52
C PRO A 263 -13.45 -6.53 -15.37
N THR A 264 -13.21 -5.67 -14.40
CA THR A 264 -14.08 -5.38 -13.26
C THR A 264 -14.15 -3.87 -13.05
N MET A 265 -15.29 -3.32 -12.65
CA MET A 265 -15.44 -1.87 -12.43
C MET A 265 -14.40 -1.30 -11.46
N LEU A 266 -14.11 -2.03 -10.37
CA LEU A 266 -13.08 -1.64 -9.41
C LEU A 266 -11.68 -1.65 -10.05
N GLY A 267 -11.35 -2.67 -10.84
CA GLY A 267 -10.09 -2.74 -11.57
C GLY A 267 -9.90 -1.57 -12.51
N ILE A 268 -10.93 -1.21 -13.28
CA ILE A 268 -10.88 -0.08 -14.22
C ILE A 268 -10.76 1.26 -13.49
N ASN A 269 -11.56 1.49 -12.43
CA ASN A 269 -11.50 2.73 -11.66
C ASN A 269 -10.13 2.92 -10.98
N GLU A 270 -9.54 1.84 -10.46
CA GLU A 270 -8.20 1.85 -9.88
C GLU A 270 -7.13 2.14 -10.94
N SER A 271 -7.23 1.52 -12.12
CA SER A 271 -6.35 1.82 -13.26
C SER A 271 -6.45 3.28 -13.71
N SER A 272 -7.66 3.87 -13.72
CA SER A 272 -7.87 5.30 -14.03
C SER A 272 -7.19 6.20 -12.99
N ARG A 273 -7.30 5.87 -11.69
CA ARG A 273 -6.58 6.58 -10.62
C ARG A 273 -5.06 6.48 -10.79
N LEU A 274 -4.55 5.28 -11.05
CA LEU A 274 -3.12 5.06 -11.30
C LEU A 274 -2.63 5.90 -12.48
N LEU A 275 -3.34 5.88 -13.61
CA LEU A 275 -2.98 6.66 -14.80
C LEU A 275 -2.93 8.17 -14.51
N LYS A 276 -3.87 8.70 -13.71
CA LYS A 276 -3.85 10.11 -13.30
C LYS A 276 -2.59 10.46 -12.52
N VAL A 277 -2.12 9.58 -11.64
CA VAL A 277 -0.86 9.80 -10.92
C VAL A 277 0.35 9.69 -11.85
N LEU A 278 0.41 8.66 -12.71
CA LEU A 278 1.50 8.52 -13.68
C LEU A 278 1.63 9.76 -14.57
N ARG A 279 0.50 10.30 -15.06
CA ARG A 279 0.48 11.54 -15.86
C ARG A 279 0.91 12.76 -15.04
N LYS A 280 0.46 12.87 -13.79
CA LYS A 280 0.85 13.96 -12.89
C LYS A 280 2.37 13.96 -12.66
N GLU A 281 2.95 12.78 -12.55
CA GLU A 281 4.39 12.58 -12.32
C GLU A 281 5.22 12.53 -13.61
N ASP A 282 4.64 12.81 -14.78
CA ASP A 282 5.27 12.72 -16.13
C ASP A 282 5.95 11.36 -16.42
N ILE A 283 5.36 10.27 -15.91
CA ILE A 283 5.82 8.90 -16.15
C ILE A 283 5.15 8.38 -17.44
N PRO A 284 5.91 7.90 -18.44
CA PRO A 284 5.38 7.40 -19.69
C PRO A 284 4.57 6.12 -19.48
N CYS A 285 3.26 6.21 -19.69
CA CYS A 285 2.36 5.06 -19.73
C CYS A 285 1.64 5.05 -21.07
N ARG A 286 1.88 4.00 -21.87
CA ARG A 286 1.30 3.87 -23.21
C ARG A 286 0.25 2.76 -23.30
N ARG A 287 0.28 1.79 -22.39
CA ARG A 287 -0.45 0.53 -22.56
C ARG A 287 -1.26 0.16 -21.33
N ILE A 288 -2.43 -0.43 -21.57
CA ILE A 288 -3.22 -1.10 -20.56
C ILE A 288 -3.59 -2.51 -21.02
N ILE A 289 -3.22 -3.51 -20.22
CA ILE A 289 -3.55 -4.91 -20.44
C ILE A 289 -4.75 -5.26 -19.56
N VAL A 290 -5.85 -5.69 -20.19
CA VAL A 290 -7.02 -6.24 -19.52
C VAL A 290 -6.92 -7.75 -19.56
N ASN A 291 -6.47 -8.35 -18.45
CA ASN A 291 -6.25 -9.79 -18.34
C ASN A 291 -7.51 -10.54 -17.88
N GLN A 292 -7.53 -11.85 -18.11
CA GLN A 292 -8.62 -12.77 -17.70
C GLN A 292 -9.97 -12.46 -18.38
N VAL A 293 -9.95 -12.03 -19.65
CA VAL A 293 -11.17 -11.81 -20.44
C VAL A 293 -11.78 -13.16 -20.81
N ILE A 294 -13.04 -13.38 -20.44
CA ILE A 294 -13.77 -14.62 -20.73
C ILE A 294 -14.28 -14.56 -22.17
N THR A 295 -13.51 -15.15 -23.09
CA THR A 295 -13.86 -15.24 -24.51
C THR A 295 -14.97 -16.27 -24.79
N GLU A 296 -15.52 -16.21 -26.00
CA GLU A 296 -16.45 -17.22 -26.51
C GLU A 296 -15.77 -18.61 -26.50
N GLY A 297 -16.43 -19.61 -25.92
CA GLY A 297 -15.87 -20.96 -25.72
C GLY A 297 -15.20 -21.22 -24.37
N MET A 298 -14.64 -20.20 -23.69
CA MET A 298 -13.91 -20.40 -22.43
C MET A 298 -14.79 -20.47 -21.17
N GLY A 299 -16.11 -20.31 -21.31
CA GLY A 299 -17.05 -20.26 -20.18
C GLY A 299 -17.05 -21.52 -19.31
N ALA A 300 -17.06 -22.71 -19.91
CA ALA A 300 -17.04 -23.96 -19.17
C ALA A 300 -15.68 -24.20 -18.46
N ALA A 301 -14.58 -23.82 -19.11
CA ALA A 301 -13.25 -23.87 -18.51
C ALA A 301 -13.15 -22.92 -17.31
N TYR A 302 -13.63 -21.68 -17.46
CA TYR A 302 -13.71 -20.71 -16.37
C TYR A 302 -14.48 -21.24 -15.16
N LEU A 303 -15.65 -21.84 -15.38
CA LEU A 303 -16.46 -22.41 -14.29
C LEU A 303 -15.73 -23.54 -13.57
N ARG A 304 -15.09 -24.47 -14.30
CA ARG A 304 -14.30 -25.54 -13.69
C ARG A 304 -13.15 -25.00 -12.84
N LEU A 305 -12.40 -24.03 -13.35
CA LEU A 305 -11.31 -23.38 -12.62
C LEU A 305 -11.84 -22.67 -11.38
N LYS A 306 -12.94 -21.93 -11.50
CA LYS A 306 -13.53 -21.18 -10.40
C LYS A 306 -14.03 -22.08 -9.27
N LEU A 307 -14.68 -23.19 -9.61
CA LEU A 307 -15.14 -24.17 -8.63
C LEU A 307 -13.96 -24.93 -7.98
N LYS A 308 -12.91 -25.26 -8.76
CA LYS A 308 -11.69 -25.86 -8.22
C LYS A 308 -11.00 -24.92 -7.22
N ASP A 309 -10.79 -23.65 -7.58
CA ASP A 309 -10.20 -22.64 -6.69
C ASP A 309 -11.06 -22.42 -5.44
N GLN A 310 -12.38 -22.39 -5.58
CA GLN A 310 -13.29 -22.33 -4.43
C GLN A 310 -13.15 -23.55 -3.52
N ALA A 311 -13.11 -24.77 -4.06
CA ALA A 311 -12.93 -25.98 -3.27
C ALA A 311 -11.59 -25.99 -2.54
N SER A 312 -10.49 -25.63 -3.23
CA SER A 312 -9.16 -25.52 -2.63
C SER A 312 -9.11 -24.45 -1.53
N ALA A 313 -9.70 -23.28 -1.76
CA ALA A 313 -9.76 -22.21 -0.77
C ALA A 313 -10.59 -22.60 0.45
N LEU A 314 -11.74 -23.26 0.25
CA LEU A 314 -12.57 -23.75 1.36
C LEU A 314 -11.86 -24.84 2.17
N GLY A 315 -11.09 -25.72 1.52
CA GLY A 315 -10.22 -26.69 2.18
C GLY A 315 -9.15 -25.99 3.03
N MET A 316 -8.42 -25.03 2.44
CA MET A 316 -7.42 -24.23 3.16
C MET A 316 -8.02 -23.50 4.37
N LEU A 317 -9.18 -22.86 4.22
CA LEU A 317 -9.87 -22.17 5.32
C LEU A 317 -10.33 -23.13 6.43
N GLY A 318 -10.60 -24.40 6.10
CA GLY A 318 -11.00 -25.43 7.07
C GLY A 318 -9.82 -26.09 7.80
N GLU A 319 -8.68 -26.22 7.14
CA GLU A 319 -7.50 -26.94 7.64
C GLU A 319 -6.43 -26.03 8.26
N ASP A 320 -6.42 -24.73 7.93
CA ASP A 320 -5.41 -23.79 8.42
C ASP A 320 -5.47 -23.60 9.94
N ALA A 321 -4.34 -23.83 10.62
CA ALA A 321 -4.23 -23.76 12.08
C ALA A 321 -4.50 -22.34 12.65
N ALA A 322 -4.19 -21.28 11.89
CA ALA A 322 -4.46 -19.90 12.28
C ALA A 322 -5.96 -19.55 12.17
N LEU A 323 -6.74 -20.33 11.43
CA LEU A 323 -8.19 -20.17 11.26
C LEU A 323 -9.01 -21.22 12.02
N ALA A 324 -8.36 -22.28 12.49
CA ALA A 324 -8.99 -23.31 13.31
C ALA A 324 -9.70 -22.69 14.54
N GLY A 325 -10.92 -23.16 14.80
CA GLY A 325 -11.77 -22.73 15.93
C GLY A 325 -12.59 -21.47 15.68
N LEU A 326 -12.42 -20.78 14.55
CA LEU A 326 -13.28 -19.65 14.19
C LEU A 326 -14.65 -20.14 13.70
N ARG A 327 -15.71 -19.42 14.09
CA ARG A 327 -17.06 -19.61 13.53
C ARG A 327 -17.03 -19.26 12.04
N GLN A 328 -17.34 -20.23 11.19
CA GLN A 328 -17.44 -20.00 9.75
C GLN A 328 -18.86 -19.58 9.37
N LEU A 329 -18.99 -18.36 8.88
CA LEU A 329 -20.21 -17.82 8.27
C LEU A 329 -20.04 -17.86 6.75
N ARG A 330 -21.10 -18.19 6.01
CA ARG A 330 -21.04 -18.28 4.55
C ARG A 330 -22.14 -17.42 3.94
N ALA A 331 -21.74 -16.61 2.96
CA ALA A 331 -22.69 -15.87 2.14
C ALA A 331 -22.64 -16.39 0.70
N PRO A 332 -23.79 -16.77 0.11
CA PRO A 332 -23.82 -17.10 -1.30
C PRO A 332 -23.51 -15.84 -2.11
N LEU A 333 -22.92 -16.04 -3.29
CA LEU A 333 -22.83 -14.98 -4.27
C LEU A 333 -24.24 -14.62 -4.76
N LEU A 334 -24.62 -13.37 -4.60
CA LEU A 334 -25.89 -12.84 -5.08
C LEU A 334 -25.74 -12.31 -6.51
N ASP A 335 -26.85 -12.36 -7.24
CA ASP A 335 -26.97 -11.88 -8.62
C ASP A 335 -27.26 -10.37 -8.72
N LEU A 336 -27.49 -9.73 -7.58
CA LEU A 336 -27.71 -8.30 -7.42
C LEU A 336 -26.72 -7.70 -6.40
N GLU A 337 -26.35 -6.44 -6.61
CA GLU A 337 -25.53 -5.70 -5.65
C GLU A 337 -26.33 -5.47 -4.35
N VAL A 338 -25.69 -5.71 -3.20
CA VAL A 338 -26.30 -5.50 -1.89
C VAL A 338 -26.21 -4.01 -1.53
N ARG A 339 -27.20 -3.23 -1.97
CA ARG A 339 -27.32 -1.79 -1.69
C ARG A 339 -28.70 -1.44 -1.13
N GLY A 340 -28.70 -0.49 -0.19
CA GLY A 340 -29.90 -0.02 0.49
C GLY A 340 -30.33 -0.94 1.64
N LEU A 341 -31.08 -0.38 2.59
CA LEU A 341 -31.50 -1.07 3.81
C LEU A 341 -32.22 -2.40 3.57
N PRO A 342 -33.19 -2.53 2.63
CA PRO A 342 -33.90 -3.80 2.41
C PRO A 342 -32.98 -4.91 1.91
N ALA A 343 -32.04 -4.60 0.99
CA ALA A 343 -31.09 -5.58 0.49
C ALA A 343 -30.09 -5.98 1.58
N LEU A 344 -29.62 -5.03 2.38
CA LEU A 344 -28.74 -5.29 3.52
C LEU A 344 -29.43 -6.14 4.60
N GLN A 345 -30.71 -5.90 4.84
CA GLN A 345 -31.54 -6.69 5.75
C GLN A 345 -31.66 -8.15 5.27
N TYR A 346 -31.97 -8.33 3.98
CA TYR A 346 -32.03 -9.64 3.34
C TYR A 346 -30.67 -10.37 3.40
N PHE A 347 -29.59 -9.69 3.02
CA PHE A 347 -28.22 -10.22 3.08
C PHE A 347 -27.84 -10.62 4.51
N GLY A 348 -28.11 -9.75 5.49
CA GLY A 348 -27.83 -10.02 6.89
C GLY A 348 -28.65 -11.19 7.45
N GLY A 349 -29.88 -11.39 6.95
CA GLY A 349 -30.71 -12.55 7.29
C GLY A 349 -30.22 -13.87 6.74
N MET A 350 -29.32 -13.86 5.75
CA MET A 350 -28.62 -15.05 5.25
C MET A 350 -27.31 -15.29 6.00
N VAL A 351 -26.56 -14.23 6.30
CA VAL A 351 -25.20 -14.34 6.85
C VAL A 351 -25.18 -14.46 8.38
N TRP A 352 -25.94 -13.63 9.07
CA TRP A 352 -25.82 -13.45 10.52
C TRP A 352 -26.87 -14.22 11.31
N ARG A 353 -27.78 -14.95 10.65
CA ARG A 353 -28.94 -15.60 11.29
C ARG A 353 -28.57 -16.43 12.50
N ASP A 354 -27.56 -17.27 12.39
CA ASP A 354 -27.15 -18.20 13.44
C ASP A 354 -26.13 -17.60 14.41
N ALA A 355 -25.70 -16.35 14.18
CA ALA A 355 -24.71 -15.64 14.97
C ALA A 355 -25.26 -14.40 15.70
N ILE A 356 -26.41 -13.89 15.28
CA ILE A 356 -26.93 -12.60 15.73
C ILE A 356 -27.28 -12.59 17.22
N ASP A 357 -27.76 -13.70 17.75
CA ASP A 357 -28.07 -13.83 19.18
C ASP A 357 -26.79 -13.68 20.03
N ASP A 358 -25.68 -14.30 19.62
CA ASP A 358 -24.39 -14.18 20.31
C ASP A 358 -23.81 -12.76 20.23
N TYR A 359 -23.97 -12.11 19.07
CA TYR A 359 -23.53 -10.74 18.86
C TYR A 359 -24.38 -9.74 19.64
N SER A 360 -25.67 -10.05 19.82
CA SER A 360 -26.62 -9.24 20.59
C SER A 360 -26.48 -9.48 22.10
N ALA A 361 -26.05 -10.66 22.53
CA ALA A 361 -25.84 -11.02 23.93
C ALA A 361 -24.84 -10.10 24.65
N GLY A 362 -24.88 -10.07 25.98
CA GLY A 362 -23.96 -9.29 26.81
C GLY A 362 -24.45 -7.86 27.12
N LYS A 363 -24.10 -7.39 28.32
CA LYS A 363 -24.46 -6.06 28.82
C LYS A 363 -23.40 -5.02 28.40
N GLY A 364 -23.82 -3.78 28.25
CA GLY A 364 -22.92 -2.68 27.89
C GLY A 364 -22.66 -2.59 26.38
N ARG A 365 -21.62 -1.83 26.02
CA ARG A 365 -21.29 -1.52 24.63
C ARG A 365 -20.40 -2.60 24.02
N LYS A 366 -20.70 -2.98 22.77
CA LYS A 366 -19.85 -3.87 21.96
C LYS A 366 -19.37 -3.21 20.68
N TYR A 367 -18.19 -3.65 20.23
CA TYR A 367 -17.49 -3.18 19.05
C TYR A 367 -17.23 -4.37 18.13
N PHE A 368 -17.64 -4.27 16.87
CA PHE A 368 -17.38 -5.26 15.85
C PHE A 368 -16.49 -4.65 14.78
N MET A 369 -15.40 -5.32 14.44
CA MET A 369 -14.47 -4.86 13.41
C MET A 369 -14.49 -5.85 12.26
N LEU A 370 -14.90 -5.39 11.08
CA LEU A 370 -14.88 -6.22 9.88
C LEU A 370 -13.68 -5.85 9.02
N GLY A 371 -12.75 -6.79 8.90
CA GLY A 371 -11.51 -6.59 8.17
C GLY A 371 -11.22 -7.72 7.20
N GLY A 372 -10.46 -7.43 6.15
CA GLY A 372 -10.19 -8.38 5.08
C GLY A 372 -9.58 -7.72 3.85
N LYS A 373 -9.25 -8.52 2.85
CA LYS A 373 -8.68 -8.02 1.59
C LYS A 373 -9.64 -7.07 0.86
N GLY A 374 -9.12 -6.10 0.11
CA GLY A 374 -9.95 -5.19 -0.70
C GLY A 374 -10.78 -5.91 -1.76
N GLY A 375 -12.11 -5.71 -1.77
CA GLY A 375 -13.05 -6.30 -2.74
C GLY A 375 -13.81 -7.55 -2.27
N VAL A 376 -13.58 -8.01 -1.02
CA VAL A 376 -14.28 -9.18 -0.44
C VAL A 376 -15.71 -8.87 0.06
N GLY A 377 -16.15 -7.61 0.01
CA GLY A 377 -17.48 -7.19 0.47
C GLY A 377 -17.56 -6.84 1.97
N LYS A 378 -16.50 -6.26 2.53
CA LYS A 378 -16.44 -5.82 3.94
C LYS A 378 -17.56 -4.83 4.28
N THR A 379 -17.72 -3.79 3.48
CA THR A 379 -18.68 -2.71 3.70
C THR A 379 -20.13 -3.22 3.72
N SER A 380 -20.53 -4.03 2.73
CA SER A 380 -21.86 -4.65 2.70
C SER A 380 -22.07 -5.58 3.90
N SER A 381 -21.03 -6.31 4.31
CA SER A 381 -21.07 -7.19 5.50
C SER A 381 -21.22 -6.37 6.78
N ALA A 382 -20.50 -5.26 6.93
CA ALA A 382 -20.53 -4.39 8.09
C ALA A 382 -21.88 -3.67 8.20
N ALA A 383 -22.36 -3.09 7.10
CA ALA A 383 -23.66 -2.45 7.03
C ALA A 383 -24.80 -3.46 7.31
N SER A 384 -24.73 -4.67 6.76
CA SER A 384 -25.75 -5.70 7.05
C SER A 384 -25.73 -6.17 8.50
N LEU A 385 -24.55 -6.32 9.12
CA LEU A 385 -24.45 -6.64 10.55
C LEU A 385 -25.08 -5.53 11.40
N ALA A 386 -24.82 -4.26 11.05
CA ALA A 386 -25.41 -3.13 11.74
C ALA A 386 -26.94 -3.11 11.63
N VAL A 387 -27.49 -3.43 10.46
CA VAL A 387 -28.95 -3.59 10.26
C VAL A 387 -29.49 -4.70 11.15
N LYS A 388 -28.87 -5.89 11.17
CA LYS A 388 -29.34 -7.02 12.00
C LYS A 388 -29.26 -6.73 13.51
N LEU A 389 -28.24 -6.01 13.96
CA LEU A 389 -28.13 -5.58 15.36
C LEU A 389 -29.22 -4.56 15.73
N ALA A 390 -29.54 -3.64 14.81
CA ALA A 390 -30.63 -2.70 15.00
C ALA A 390 -32.00 -3.39 15.05
N GLU A 391 -32.23 -4.41 14.21
CA GLU A 391 -33.43 -5.27 14.27
C GLU A 391 -33.53 -6.04 15.59
N ALA A 392 -32.40 -6.45 16.17
CA ALA A 392 -32.34 -7.07 17.50
C ALA A 392 -32.57 -6.06 18.64
N GLY A 393 -32.90 -4.79 18.34
CA GLY A 393 -33.26 -3.77 19.30
C GLY A 393 -32.10 -2.92 19.82
N HIS A 394 -30.90 -3.05 19.23
CA HIS A 394 -29.73 -2.28 19.64
C HIS A 394 -29.60 -0.96 18.89
N SER A 395 -29.41 0.14 19.63
CA SER A 395 -28.93 1.39 19.04
C SER A 395 -27.53 1.16 18.45
N THR A 396 -27.43 1.26 17.12
CA THR A 396 -26.29 0.76 16.35
C THR A 396 -25.71 1.84 15.43
N LEU A 397 -24.39 1.98 15.46
CA LEU A 397 -23.63 2.86 14.57
C LEU A 397 -22.71 2.02 13.67
N VAL A 398 -22.81 2.21 12.36
CA VAL A 398 -21.80 1.72 11.40
C VAL A 398 -20.86 2.86 11.00
N VAL A 399 -19.56 2.62 11.12
CA VAL A 399 -18.49 3.58 10.84
C VAL A 399 -17.61 3.02 9.75
N SER A 400 -17.40 3.78 8.67
CA SER A 400 -16.39 3.43 7.67
C SER A 400 -15.15 4.30 7.84
N THR A 401 -14.01 3.61 7.89
CA THR A 401 -12.68 4.23 7.82
C THR A 401 -12.04 4.07 6.44
N ASP A 402 -12.80 3.53 5.46
CA ASP A 402 -12.33 3.38 4.09
C ASP A 402 -12.38 4.75 3.38
N PRO A 403 -11.24 5.27 2.88
CA PRO A 403 -11.20 6.54 2.14
C PRO A 403 -11.96 6.47 0.80
N ALA A 404 -12.41 5.30 0.37
CA ALA A 404 -13.18 5.11 -0.87
C ALA A 404 -14.67 5.49 -0.78
N HIS A 405 -15.18 5.99 0.36
CA HIS A 405 -16.58 6.41 0.57
C HIS A 405 -17.61 5.32 0.19
N SER A 406 -17.31 4.06 0.54
CA SER A 406 -18.10 2.89 0.14
C SER A 406 -19.37 2.65 0.97
N LEU A 407 -19.49 3.31 2.13
CA LEU A 407 -20.58 3.06 3.08
C LEU A 407 -21.85 3.80 2.65
N SER A 408 -21.71 5.04 2.17
CA SER A 408 -22.81 5.81 1.59
C SER A 408 -23.46 5.04 0.43
N ASP A 409 -22.64 4.48 -0.46
CA ASP A 409 -23.09 3.63 -1.57
C ASP A 409 -23.78 2.34 -1.09
N SER A 410 -23.28 1.72 -0.02
CA SER A 410 -23.86 0.48 0.52
C SER A 410 -25.21 0.73 1.19
N LEU A 411 -25.34 1.86 1.90
CA LEU A 411 -26.59 2.27 2.56
C LEU A 411 -27.58 2.94 1.60
N ASP A 412 -27.14 3.33 0.41
CA ASP A 412 -27.89 4.13 -0.57
C ASP A 412 -28.35 5.49 0.01
N GLN A 413 -27.55 6.03 0.93
CA GLN A 413 -27.80 7.29 1.66
C GLN A 413 -26.47 7.96 1.98
N ASP A 414 -26.39 9.28 1.81
CA ASP A 414 -25.17 10.05 2.11
C ASP A 414 -24.94 10.12 3.62
N VAL A 415 -23.85 9.51 4.07
CA VAL A 415 -23.38 9.52 5.47
C VAL A 415 -22.01 10.18 5.63
N SER A 416 -21.64 11.01 4.66
CA SER A 416 -20.41 11.78 4.66
C SER A 416 -20.44 12.93 5.69
N GLY A 417 -19.28 13.53 5.96
CA GLY A 417 -19.16 14.70 6.84
C GLY A 417 -18.76 14.41 8.30
N GLY A 418 -18.39 13.17 8.63
CA GLY A 418 -17.71 12.84 9.89
C GLY A 418 -18.58 12.90 11.15
N LYS A 419 -19.92 12.91 11.01
CA LYS A 419 -20.89 12.84 12.11
C LYS A 419 -21.91 11.72 11.88
N PRO A 420 -22.48 11.11 12.93
CA PRO A 420 -23.54 10.12 12.79
C PRO A 420 -24.78 10.67 12.08
N VAL A 421 -25.18 10.00 11.01
CA VAL A 421 -26.42 10.27 10.28
C VAL A 421 -27.41 9.14 10.56
N ARG A 422 -28.63 9.47 10.99
CA ARG A 422 -29.70 8.48 11.19
C ARG A 422 -30.24 8.02 9.84
N MET A 423 -30.41 6.71 9.66
CA MET A 423 -30.88 6.18 8.39
C MET A 423 -32.37 6.46 8.18
N GLN A 424 -32.73 6.85 6.97
CA GLN A 424 -34.10 7.09 6.54
C GLN A 424 -34.76 5.81 6.02
N GLY A 425 -36.10 5.80 6.00
CA GLY A 425 -36.88 4.66 5.48
C GLY A 425 -36.98 3.47 6.44
N THR A 426 -36.63 3.65 7.71
CA THR A 426 -36.74 2.63 8.76
C THR A 426 -36.96 3.28 10.13
N ASP A 427 -37.70 2.59 11.01
CA ASP A 427 -37.83 2.97 12.42
C ASP A 427 -36.68 2.42 13.28
N LEU A 428 -35.82 1.58 12.70
CA LEU A 428 -34.69 0.97 13.39
C LEU A 428 -33.69 2.04 13.88
N PRO A 429 -33.08 1.87 15.06
CA PRO A 429 -32.11 2.80 15.62
C PRO A 429 -30.71 2.58 15.00
N ILE A 430 -30.62 2.70 13.67
CA ILE A 430 -29.39 2.54 12.90
C ILE A 430 -28.87 3.89 12.37
N TYR A 431 -27.57 4.07 12.49
CA TYR A 431 -26.85 5.27 12.11
C TYR A 431 -25.61 4.89 11.30
N GLY A 432 -25.27 5.72 10.31
CA GLY A 432 -24.07 5.57 9.49
C GLY A 432 -23.17 6.79 9.60
N MET A 433 -21.86 6.59 9.39
CA MET A 433 -20.89 7.68 9.37
C MET A 433 -19.64 7.28 8.59
N GLU A 434 -19.22 8.15 7.67
CA GLU A 434 -17.92 8.06 6.99
C GLU A 434 -16.92 9.06 7.58
N ILE A 435 -15.71 8.58 7.84
CA ILE A 435 -14.61 9.42 8.31
C ILE A 435 -13.91 10.04 7.11
N ASP A 436 -13.90 11.37 7.05
CA ASP A 436 -13.04 12.11 6.13
C ASP A 436 -11.61 12.16 6.67
N VAL A 437 -10.77 11.26 6.15
CA VAL A 437 -9.35 11.16 6.49
C VAL A 437 -8.60 12.43 6.07
N ALA A 438 -8.98 13.06 4.95
CA ALA A 438 -8.32 14.27 4.46
C ALA A 438 -8.60 15.48 5.34
N ALA A 439 -9.84 15.65 5.78
CA ALA A 439 -10.20 16.71 6.73
C ALA A 439 -9.52 16.52 8.09
N ALA A 440 -9.46 15.29 8.59
CA ALA A 440 -8.79 15.01 9.86
C ALA A 440 -7.25 15.07 9.77
N ALA A 441 -6.66 14.74 8.62
CA ALA A 441 -5.25 15.03 8.35
C ALA A 441 -4.98 16.54 8.27
N GLU A 442 -5.91 17.33 7.70
CA GLU A 442 -5.82 18.80 7.70
C GLU A 442 -5.95 19.39 9.10
N GLU A 443 -6.79 18.82 9.98
CA GLU A 443 -6.88 19.19 11.39
C GLU A 443 -5.53 18.97 12.10
N ILE A 444 -4.89 17.81 11.90
CA ILE A 444 -3.52 17.55 12.40
C ILE A 444 -2.50 18.54 11.79
N ARG A 445 -2.62 18.87 10.50
CA ARG A 445 -1.76 19.89 9.84
C ARG A 445 -1.99 21.28 10.41
N SER A 446 -3.23 21.64 10.74
CA SER A 446 -3.58 22.95 11.31
C SER A 446 -2.97 23.14 12.70
N ILE A 447 -2.86 22.07 13.50
CA ILE A 447 -2.12 22.08 14.78
C ILE A 447 -0.64 22.43 14.56
N GLY A 448 -0.06 22.08 13.41
CA GLY A 448 1.30 22.47 13.02
C GLY A 448 1.41 23.87 12.39
N LYS A 449 0.34 24.36 11.73
CA LYS A 449 0.31 25.65 11.04
C LYS A 449 -0.14 26.83 11.91
N GLU A 450 -0.94 26.62 12.95
CA GLU A 450 -1.33 27.67 13.92
C GLU A 450 -0.19 28.08 14.86
N SER A 451 0.97 27.42 14.78
CA SER A 451 2.19 27.85 15.46
C SER A 451 2.83 29.01 14.70
N ASP A 452 2.31 30.21 14.95
CA ASP A 452 3.03 31.47 14.70
C ASP A 452 4.46 31.32 15.26
N GLY A 453 5.48 31.79 14.53
CA GLY A 453 6.91 31.45 14.75
C GLY A 453 7.44 31.68 16.18
N THR A 454 6.67 32.35 17.02
CA THR A 454 6.74 32.46 18.48
C THR A 454 6.79 31.11 19.21
N GLN A 455 5.99 30.09 18.82
CA GLN A 455 6.01 28.79 19.52
C GLN A 455 7.23 27.92 19.18
N VAL A 456 7.80 28.09 17.98
CA VAL A 456 9.06 27.43 17.60
C VAL A 456 10.21 28.04 18.39
N ASN A 457 10.19 29.36 18.58
CA ASN A 457 11.12 30.04 19.50
C ASN A 457 10.94 29.58 20.95
N ASP A 458 9.71 29.38 21.43
CA ASP A 458 9.46 28.84 22.77
C ASP A 458 9.87 27.37 22.92
N PHE A 459 9.71 26.55 21.87
CA PHE A 459 10.20 25.17 21.84
C PHE A 459 11.74 25.12 21.86
N LEU A 460 12.39 25.95 21.05
CA LEU A 460 13.86 26.09 21.00
C LEU A 460 14.41 26.69 22.30
N ALA A 461 13.72 27.66 22.90
CA ALA A 461 14.05 28.21 24.21
C ALA A 461 13.87 27.18 25.34
N GLY A 462 12.81 26.36 25.27
CA GLY A 462 12.48 25.31 26.25
C GLY A 462 13.48 24.15 26.30
N ILE A 463 14.20 23.89 25.19
CA ILE A 463 15.29 22.91 25.12
C ILE A 463 16.70 23.53 25.29
N GLY A 464 16.79 24.78 25.75
CA GLY A 464 18.06 25.45 26.08
C GLY A 464 18.81 26.05 24.89
N LEU A 465 18.20 26.08 23.69
CA LEU A 465 18.78 26.65 22.47
C LEU A 465 18.39 28.13 22.24
N GLY A 466 17.79 28.79 23.24
CA GLY A 466 17.33 30.18 23.14
C GLY A 466 18.42 31.18 22.75
N ALA A 467 19.68 30.97 23.18
CA ALA A 467 20.82 31.80 22.80
C ALA A 467 21.28 31.62 21.33
N VAL A 468 20.82 30.54 20.68
CA VAL A 468 21.06 30.24 19.24
C VAL A 468 19.84 30.65 18.40
N GLY A 469 18.72 30.99 19.05
CA GLY A 469 17.44 31.32 18.41
C GLY A 469 17.53 32.47 17.41
N ASP A 470 18.32 33.52 17.68
CA ASP A 470 18.49 34.65 16.77
C ASP A 470 19.21 34.29 15.46
N GLN A 471 20.10 33.30 15.47
CA GLN A 471 20.78 32.79 14.26
C GLN A 471 19.99 31.68 13.55
N LEU A 472 18.99 31.10 14.22
CA LEU A 472 18.09 30.07 13.68
C LEU A 472 16.72 30.61 13.27
N LYS A 473 16.45 31.92 13.43
CA LYS A 473 15.20 32.60 12.99
C LYS A 473 14.84 32.34 11.52
N ASP A 474 15.83 32.12 10.67
CA ASP A 474 15.65 31.79 9.25
C ASP A 474 15.37 30.30 8.96
N LEU A 475 15.32 29.45 10.00
CA LEU A 475 14.91 28.05 9.89
C LEU A 475 13.44 27.95 10.28
N ARG A 476 12.57 28.07 9.27
CA ARG A 476 11.17 27.65 9.38
C ARG A 476 11.12 26.14 9.53
N LEU A 477 11.32 25.63 10.74
CA LEU A 477 11.15 24.22 11.08
C LEU A 477 9.71 23.73 10.79
N SER A 478 8.74 24.66 10.67
CA SER A 478 7.40 24.39 10.14
C SER A 478 7.43 23.75 8.75
N GLU A 479 8.37 24.15 7.88
CA GLU A 479 8.51 23.56 6.54
C GLU A 479 8.96 22.08 6.58
N LEU A 480 9.63 21.63 7.65
CA LEU A 480 9.99 20.21 7.82
C LEU A 480 8.79 19.35 8.25
N LEU A 481 7.76 19.96 8.82
CA LEU A 481 6.55 19.31 9.31
C LEU A 481 5.37 19.40 8.31
N ASP A 482 5.50 20.24 7.27
CA ASP A 482 4.46 20.44 6.24
C ASP A 482 4.24 19.23 5.32
N THR A 483 5.21 18.31 5.24
CA THR A 483 5.08 17.06 4.48
C THR A 483 4.81 15.89 5.43
N LEU A 484 3.58 15.37 5.36
CA LEU A 484 3.09 14.27 6.19
C LEU A 484 4.00 13.02 6.06
N PRO A 485 4.48 12.44 7.17
CA PRO A 485 5.13 11.14 7.12
C PRO A 485 4.11 10.03 6.74
N PRO A 486 4.55 8.93 6.12
CA PRO A 486 3.72 7.73 5.97
C PRO A 486 3.25 7.25 7.35
N GLY A 487 1.93 7.02 7.54
CA GLY A 487 1.37 6.56 8.83
C GLY A 487 0.36 7.50 9.50
N VAL A 488 0.13 8.71 8.97
CA VAL A 488 -0.79 9.69 9.56
C VAL A 488 -2.26 9.29 9.39
N ASP A 489 -2.59 8.63 8.27
CA ASP A 489 -3.95 8.13 7.99
C ASP A 489 -4.41 7.17 9.11
N GLU A 490 -3.51 6.33 9.61
CA GLU A 490 -3.73 5.40 10.70
C GLU A 490 -3.91 6.14 12.04
N ALA A 491 -3.10 7.16 12.33
CA ALA A 491 -3.21 7.97 13.55
C ALA A 491 -4.55 8.74 13.65
N VAL A 492 -5.02 9.25 12.51
CA VAL A 492 -6.33 9.90 12.35
C VAL A 492 -7.48 8.95 12.66
N ALA A 493 -7.45 7.75 12.07
CA ALA A 493 -8.47 6.73 12.30
C ALA A 493 -8.57 6.35 13.79
N ILE A 494 -7.43 6.25 14.50
CA ILE A 494 -7.39 5.93 15.93
C ILE A 494 -7.97 7.05 16.78
N SER A 495 -7.59 8.31 16.49
CA SER A 495 -8.11 9.47 17.23
C SER A 495 -9.64 9.50 17.24
N LYS A 496 -10.26 9.13 16.11
CA LYS A 496 -11.72 9.00 15.99
C LYS A 496 -12.28 7.79 16.74
N VAL A 497 -11.63 6.63 16.69
CA VAL A 497 -12.03 5.46 17.50
C VAL A 497 -12.06 5.81 19.00
N VAL A 498 -11.01 6.46 19.50
CA VAL A 498 -10.94 6.93 20.89
C VAL A 498 -12.04 7.95 21.19
N GLN A 499 -12.37 8.82 20.23
CA GLN A 499 -13.48 9.76 20.35
C GLN A 499 -14.82 9.03 20.54
N PHE A 500 -15.09 7.91 19.85
CA PHE A 500 -16.31 7.11 20.05
C PHE A 500 -16.39 6.46 21.44
N VAL A 501 -15.24 6.10 22.01
CA VAL A 501 -15.20 5.53 23.37
C VAL A 501 -15.57 6.58 24.42
N LYS A 502 -15.08 7.81 24.27
CA LYS A 502 -15.13 8.82 25.35
C LYS A 502 -16.18 9.90 25.18
N SER A 503 -16.60 10.24 23.95
CA SER A 503 -17.50 11.38 23.77
C SER A 503 -18.93 11.03 24.22
N PRO A 504 -19.56 11.86 25.08
CA PRO A 504 -20.94 11.69 25.51
C PRO A 504 -21.93 11.62 24.35
N GLU A 505 -21.60 12.25 23.22
CA GLU A 505 -22.39 12.21 21.99
C GLU A 505 -22.62 10.78 21.50
N TYR A 506 -21.65 9.90 21.66
CA TYR A 506 -21.75 8.50 21.23
C TYR A 506 -22.20 7.56 22.35
N ALA A 507 -22.43 8.08 23.57
CA ALA A 507 -22.86 7.31 24.75
C ALA A 507 -24.07 6.40 24.47
N HIS A 508 -25.02 6.90 23.67
CA HIS A 508 -26.29 6.26 23.36
C HIS A 508 -26.18 5.06 22.39
N PHE A 509 -25.02 4.83 21.75
CA PHE A 509 -24.81 3.64 20.92
C PHE A 509 -24.40 2.45 21.78
N SER A 510 -25.15 1.36 21.63
CA SER A 510 -24.91 0.10 22.33
C SER A 510 -24.08 -0.88 21.51
N ARG A 511 -24.11 -0.77 20.17
CA ARG A 511 -23.33 -1.59 19.24
C ARG A 511 -22.67 -0.67 18.22
N ILE A 512 -21.38 -0.84 17.99
CA ILE A 512 -20.63 -0.07 17.00
C ILE A 512 -19.94 -1.03 16.06
N VAL A 513 -20.16 -0.87 14.76
CA VAL A 513 -19.59 -1.72 13.71
C VAL A 513 -18.62 -0.89 12.89
N PHE A 514 -17.36 -1.29 12.83
CA PHE A 514 -16.33 -0.66 12.02
C PHE A 514 -16.12 -1.44 10.72
N ASP A 515 -16.35 -0.78 9.59
CA ASP A 515 -15.84 -1.17 8.28
C ASP A 515 -14.40 -0.66 8.15
N THR A 516 -13.42 -1.53 8.36
CA THR A 516 -12.01 -1.13 8.43
C THR A 516 -11.39 -1.01 7.04
N ALA A 517 -10.43 -0.09 6.90
CA ALA A 517 -9.47 -0.07 5.81
C ALA A 517 -8.73 -1.44 5.65
N PRO A 518 -8.03 -1.70 4.52
CA PRO A 518 -7.38 -2.98 4.25
C PRO A 518 -6.47 -3.47 5.40
N THR A 519 -6.38 -4.80 5.52
CA THR A 519 -5.77 -5.57 6.64
C THR A 519 -4.41 -5.09 7.13
N GLY A 520 -3.53 -4.61 6.24
CA GLY A 520 -2.20 -4.11 6.59
C GLY A 520 -2.22 -2.81 7.42
N HIS A 521 -3.21 -1.94 7.20
CA HIS A 521 -3.32 -0.65 7.90
C HIS A 521 -3.75 -0.82 9.36
N THR A 522 -4.68 -1.75 9.63
CA THR A 522 -5.20 -2.00 10.99
C THR A 522 -4.17 -2.66 11.90
N LEU A 523 -3.28 -3.50 11.37
CA LEU A 523 -2.22 -4.14 12.18
C LEU A 523 -1.08 -3.17 12.51
N ARG A 524 -0.66 -2.34 11.53
CA ARG A 524 0.37 -1.29 11.74
C ARG A 524 -0.05 -0.30 12.82
N LEU A 525 -1.36 -0.02 12.89
CA LEU A 525 -1.99 0.79 13.91
C LEU A 525 -1.81 0.23 15.34
N LEU A 526 -1.88 -1.08 15.53
CA LEU A 526 -1.75 -1.71 16.86
C LEU A 526 -0.30 -1.73 17.37
N THR A 527 0.68 -1.68 16.47
CA THR A 527 2.12 -1.61 16.77
C THR A 527 2.66 -0.18 16.93
N LEU A 528 1.87 0.83 16.55
CA LEU A 528 2.27 2.25 16.58
C LEU A 528 2.61 2.79 17.99
N PRO A 529 1.92 2.39 19.09
CA PRO A 529 2.30 2.83 20.44
C PRO A 529 3.73 2.48 20.81
N ASP A 530 4.18 1.28 20.43
CA ASP A 530 5.50 0.76 20.75
C ASP A 530 6.59 1.60 20.02
N PHE A 531 6.32 2.00 18.78
CA PHE A 531 7.17 2.92 18.01
C PHE A 531 7.24 4.33 18.65
N LEU A 532 6.11 4.87 19.10
CA LEU A 532 6.05 6.17 19.76
C LEU A 532 6.79 6.17 21.10
N ASP A 533 6.69 5.09 21.87
CA ASP A 533 7.40 4.95 23.15
C ASP A 533 8.92 4.94 22.96
N ALA A 534 9.41 4.17 21.99
CA ALA A 534 10.82 4.15 21.62
C ALA A 534 11.34 5.53 21.19
N SER A 535 10.52 6.27 20.41
CA SER A 535 10.84 7.61 19.93
C SER A 535 10.84 8.64 21.07
N LEU A 536 9.81 8.60 21.94
CA LEU A 536 9.68 9.48 23.10
C LEU A 536 10.82 9.30 24.10
N GLY A 537 11.18 8.05 24.42
CA GLY A 537 12.30 7.76 25.31
C GLY A 537 13.61 8.39 24.83
N LYS A 538 13.84 8.43 23.51
CA LYS A 538 15.03 9.07 22.91
C LYS A 538 14.95 10.59 22.92
N ILE A 539 13.77 11.19 22.66
CA ILE A 539 13.54 12.64 22.78
C ILE A 539 13.80 13.10 24.22
N VAL A 540 13.28 12.36 25.20
CA VAL A 540 13.49 12.64 26.63
C VAL A 540 14.97 12.52 27.01
N ARG A 541 15.68 11.49 26.54
CA ARG A 541 17.14 11.33 26.77
C ARG A 541 17.96 12.45 26.12
N LEU A 542 17.64 12.83 24.89
CA LEU A 542 18.31 13.93 24.19
C LEU A 542 18.10 15.25 24.95
N ARG A 543 16.86 15.50 25.40
CA ARG A 543 16.54 16.64 26.24
C ARG A 543 17.34 16.61 27.55
N GLN A 544 17.40 15.47 28.23
CA GLN A 544 18.14 15.35 29.48
C GLN A 544 19.62 15.72 29.27
N LYS A 545 20.25 15.24 28.18
CA LYS A 545 21.61 15.64 27.80
C LYS A 545 21.76 17.13 27.54
N LEU A 546 20.80 17.76 26.88
CA LEU A 546 20.80 19.21 26.62
C LEU A 546 20.59 20.03 27.90
N VAL A 547 19.74 19.56 28.82
CA VAL A 547 19.54 20.17 30.14
C VAL A 547 20.77 20.01 31.01
N ASP A 548 21.40 18.83 31.03
CA ASP A 548 22.63 18.58 31.79
C ASP A 548 23.80 19.43 31.26
N LEU A 549 23.87 19.65 29.94
CA LEU A 549 24.80 20.58 29.30
C LEU A 549 24.49 22.03 29.67
N ALA A 550 23.22 22.44 29.62
CA ALA A 550 22.80 23.78 30.02
C ALA A 550 23.06 24.02 31.52
N ASP A 551 22.86 23.01 32.37
CA ASP A 551 23.14 23.04 33.81
C ASP A 551 24.64 23.10 34.11
N SER A 552 25.46 22.49 33.25
CA SER A 552 26.92 22.64 33.29
C SER A 552 27.38 24.05 32.88
N VAL A 553 26.57 24.77 32.10
CA VAL A 553 26.79 26.17 31.68
C VAL A 553 26.06 27.18 32.60
N LYS A 554 25.18 26.72 33.50
CA LYS A 554 24.34 27.54 34.43
C LYS A 554 25.11 28.26 35.54
N GLY A 555 26.44 28.23 35.54
CA GLY A 555 27.23 29.20 36.32
C GLY A 555 26.95 30.66 35.94
N PHE A 556 26.24 30.95 34.83
CA PHE A 556 26.09 32.32 34.34
C PHE A 556 24.68 32.80 33.92
N PHE A 557 23.67 31.94 33.74
CA PHE A 557 22.33 32.40 33.34
C PHE A 557 21.20 31.60 34.00
N GLY A 558 20.43 32.29 34.85
CA GLY A 558 19.23 31.74 35.49
C GLY A 558 18.07 31.64 34.49
N ALA A 559 17.78 30.43 34.03
CA ALA A 559 16.58 30.13 33.25
C ALA A 559 15.57 29.34 34.11
N LYS A 560 14.35 29.89 34.22
CA LYS A 560 13.20 29.23 34.88
C LYS A 560 12.82 27.95 34.13
N LYS A 561 12.46 26.90 34.87
CA LYS A 561 11.78 25.70 34.36
C LYS A 561 10.40 26.10 33.82
N GLN A 562 10.27 26.26 32.51
CA GLN A 562 8.98 26.36 31.85
C GLN A 562 8.55 24.96 31.40
N GLN A 563 7.37 24.54 31.82
CA GLN A 563 6.86 23.18 31.65
C GLN A 563 6.33 22.98 30.21
N ASP A 564 6.66 21.81 29.63
CA ASP A 564 6.72 21.52 28.19
C ASP A 564 5.38 21.14 27.53
N ASN A 565 4.89 21.99 26.63
CA ASN A 565 3.64 21.75 25.90
C ASN A 565 3.77 20.67 24.78
N ALA A 566 4.97 20.42 24.24
CA ALA A 566 5.19 19.49 23.12
C ALA A 566 5.32 18.02 23.56
N VAL A 567 6.09 17.75 24.61
CA VAL A 567 6.20 16.40 25.20
C VAL A 567 4.85 15.96 25.76
N GLU A 568 4.14 16.87 26.43
CA GLU A 568 2.79 16.60 26.93
C GLU A 568 1.80 16.25 25.81
N LYS A 569 1.87 16.92 24.65
CA LYS A 569 1.04 16.58 23.47
C LYS A 569 1.33 15.17 22.94
N LEU A 570 2.61 14.77 22.84
CA LEU A 570 2.97 13.41 22.43
C LEU A 570 2.57 12.36 23.48
N GLU A 571 2.73 12.65 24.77
CA GLU A 571 2.27 11.77 25.86
C GLU A 571 0.75 11.59 25.83
N ARG A 572 -0.01 12.66 25.57
CA ARG A 572 -1.47 12.57 25.37
C ARG A 572 -1.83 11.72 24.15
N LEU A 573 -1.09 11.85 23.05
CA LEU A 573 -1.29 11.01 21.87
C LEU A 573 -1.00 9.53 22.20
N LYS A 574 0.13 9.25 22.86
CA LYS A 574 0.49 7.90 23.32
C LYS A 574 -0.61 7.29 24.20
N ALA A 575 -1.09 8.02 25.21
CA ALA A 575 -2.14 7.55 26.11
C ALA A 575 -3.43 7.20 25.35
N ARG A 576 -3.84 8.02 24.38
CA ARG A 576 -5.00 7.72 23.52
C ARG A 576 -4.81 6.43 22.71
N MET A 577 -3.60 6.19 22.22
CA MET A 577 -3.27 5.00 21.42
C MET A 577 -3.28 3.74 22.30
N GLU A 578 -2.74 3.81 23.52
CA GLU A 578 -2.79 2.71 24.50
C GLU A 578 -4.23 2.37 24.89
N GLU A 579 -5.09 3.37 25.08
CA GLU A 579 -6.51 3.17 25.35
C GLU A 579 -7.23 2.47 24.18
N ALA A 580 -6.97 2.89 22.94
CA ALA A 580 -7.52 2.23 21.76
C ALA A 580 -7.06 0.76 21.67
N ARG A 581 -5.77 0.51 21.93
CA ARG A 581 -5.20 -0.84 21.97
C ARG A 581 -5.87 -1.70 23.05
N ALA A 582 -6.08 -1.16 24.25
CA ALA A 582 -6.75 -1.86 25.33
C ALA A 582 -8.20 -2.20 24.97
N LEU A 583 -8.93 -1.29 24.31
CA LEU A 583 -10.27 -1.55 23.82
C LEU A 583 -10.29 -2.70 22.80
N PHE A 584 -9.38 -2.67 21.83
CA PHE A 584 -9.31 -3.68 20.78
C PHE A 584 -8.89 -5.06 21.28
N ARG A 585 -8.18 -5.13 22.41
CA ARG A 585 -7.78 -6.38 23.06
C ARG A 585 -8.83 -6.95 24.03
N ASN A 586 -9.91 -6.24 24.31
CA ASN A 586 -10.92 -6.69 25.26
C ASN A 586 -11.90 -7.71 24.63
N PRO A 587 -11.88 -8.99 25.03
CA PRO A 587 -12.72 -10.05 24.45
C PRO A 587 -14.20 -10.02 24.85
N GLU A 588 -14.56 -9.23 25.87
CA GLU A 588 -15.94 -9.04 26.33
C GLU A 588 -16.68 -7.98 25.51
N THR A 589 -15.95 -6.94 25.08
CA THR A 589 -16.53 -5.79 24.38
C THR A 589 -16.18 -5.76 22.90
N THR A 590 -15.08 -6.37 22.46
CA THR A 590 -14.63 -6.30 21.06
C THR A 590 -14.57 -7.68 20.41
N GLU A 591 -15.04 -7.76 19.17
CA GLU A 591 -14.84 -8.91 18.29
C GLU A 591 -14.42 -8.46 16.88
N PHE A 592 -13.39 -9.09 16.36
CA PHE A 592 -12.96 -8.98 14.98
C PHE A 592 -13.58 -10.11 14.15
N VAL A 593 -14.13 -9.75 13.00
CA VAL A 593 -14.68 -10.66 12.00
C VAL A 593 -13.86 -10.55 10.73
N ILE A 594 -13.23 -11.65 10.33
CA ILE A 594 -12.45 -11.70 9.09
C ILE A 594 -13.43 -11.90 7.92
N VAL A 595 -13.42 -11.02 6.93
CA VAL A 595 -14.20 -11.18 5.70
C VAL A 595 -13.28 -11.64 4.57
N THR A 596 -13.65 -12.73 3.91
CA THR A 596 -12.88 -13.34 2.83
C THR A 596 -13.78 -13.81 1.70
N ILE A 597 -13.17 -14.30 0.62
CA ILE A 597 -13.85 -14.95 -0.52
C ILE A 597 -13.17 -16.28 -0.81
N PRO A 598 -13.85 -17.24 -1.45
CA PRO A 598 -13.27 -18.55 -1.73
C PRO A 598 -12.32 -18.48 -2.93
N THR A 599 -11.13 -17.95 -2.68
CA THR A 599 -9.96 -17.97 -3.56
C THR A 599 -8.73 -18.26 -2.72
N VAL A 600 -7.78 -19.06 -3.20
CA VAL A 600 -6.61 -19.49 -2.40
C VAL A 600 -5.82 -18.27 -1.89
N MET A 601 -5.64 -17.24 -2.71
CA MET A 601 -4.93 -16.02 -2.31
C MET A 601 -5.65 -15.27 -1.17
N ALA A 602 -6.98 -15.15 -1.21
CA ALA A 602 -7.72 -14.47 -0.15
C ALA A 602 -7.73 -15.32 1.14
N ALA A 603 -7.79 -16.65 1.02
CA ALA A 603 -7.69 -17.57 2.14
C ALA A 603 -6.32 -17.45 2.85
N ALA A 604 -5.22 -17.48 2.09
CA ALA A 604 -3.86 -17.29 2.62
C ALA A 604 -3.69 -15.93 3.33
N GLU A 605 -4.20 -14.85 2.73
CA GLU A 605 -4.18 -13.53 3.35
C GLU A 605 -5.00 -13.48 4.64
N SER A 606 -6.12 -14.20 4.68
CA SER A 606 -6.98 -14.30 5.87
C SER A 606 -6.30 -15.07 6.99
N ALA A 607 -5.56 -16.14 6.67
CA ALA A 607 -4.76 -16.89 7.62
C ALA A 607 -3.62 -16.03 8.20
N ARG A 608 -2.91 -15.26 7.35
CA ARG A 608 -1.89 -14.29 7.81
C ARG A 608 -2.49 -13.25 8.75
N LEU A 609 -3.64 -12.68 8.38
CA LEU A 609 -4.36 -11.72 9.22
C LEU A 609 -4.75 -12.35 10.56
N ALA A 610 -5.32 -13.56 10.56
CA ALA A 610 -5.72 -14.24 11.80
C ALA A 610 -4.53 -14.49 12.72
N LYS A 611 -3.38 -14.90 12.16
CA LYS A 611 -2.13 -15.06 12.91
C LYS A 611 -1.70 -13.73 13.54
N ALA A 612 -1.69 -12.65 12.77
CA ALA A 612 -1.30 -11.33 13.26
C ALA A 612 -2.25 -10.79 14.34
N LEU A 613 -3.57 -10.95 14.17
CA LEU A 613 -4.57 -10.57 15.17
C LEU A 613 -4.38 -11.35 16.48
N ARG A 614 -4.07 -12.65 16.40
CA ARG A 614 -3.76 -13.48 17.58
C ARG A 614 -2.48 -13.03 18.27
N THR A 615 -1.42 -12.72 17.52
CA THR A 615 -0.19 -12.14 18.08
C THR A 615 -0.46 -10.83 18.81
N GLU A 616 -1.30 -9.97 18.24
CA GLU A 616 -1.70 -8.70 18.84
C GLU A 616 -2.80 -8.84 19.90
N GLN A 617 -3.21 -10.05 20.25
CA GLN A 617 -4.26 -10.35 21.23
C GLN A 617 -5.62 -9.68 20.92
N VAL A 618 -5.89 -9.43 19.64
CA VAL A 618 -7.20 -8.94 19.19
C VAL A 618 -8.17 -10.13 19.14
N PRO A 619 -9.35 -10.07 19.79
CA PRO A 619 -10.30 -11.16 19.81
C PRO A 619 -10.89 -11.40 18.42
N VAL A 620 -10.47 -12.46 17.74
CA VAL A 620 -11.06 -12.92 16.48
C VAL A 620 -11.81 -14.23 16.74
N LYS A 621 -13.12 -14.22 16.51
CA LYS A 621 -13.99 -15.40 16.76
C LYS A 621 -14.68 -15.91 15.51
N SER A 622 -14.79 -15.09 14.47
CA SER A 622 -15.62 -15.39 13.31
C SER A 622 -14.90 -15.06 12.00
N ILE A 623 -15.15 -15.89 10.99
CA ILE A 623 -14.73 -15.66 9.61
C ILE A 623 -15.94 -15.77 8.68
N LEU A 624 -16.17 -14.73 7.89
CA LEU A 624 -17.19 -14.66 6.85
C LEU A 624 -16.58 -14.99 5.49
N ILE A 625 -16.99 -16.11 4.91
CA ILE A 625 -16.67 -16.53 3.55
C ILE A 625 -17.77 -16.02 2.62
N ASN A 626 -17.54 -14.85 2.01
CA ASN A 626 -18.47 -14.18 1.13
C ASN A 626 -18.33 -14.66 -0.33
N GLN A 627 -19.34 -14.37 -1.16
CA GLN A 627 -19.31 -14.64 -2.61
C GLN A 627 -19.10 -16.12 -2.97
N VAL A 628 -19.68 -17.05 -2.19
CA VAL A 628 -19.61 -18.48 -2.49
C VAL A 628 -20.50 -18.79 -3.69
N VAL A 629 -19.89 -19.29 -4.77
CA VAL A 629 -20.63 -19.67 -5.99
C VAL A 629 -21.39 -20.95 -5.69
N ASN A 630 -22.70 -20.94 -5.94
CA ASN A 630 -23.53 -22.13 -5.85
C ASN A 630 -23.33 -23.00 -7.09
N GLU A 631 -23.01 -24.28 -6.91
CA GLU A 631 -22.80 -25.26 -7.98
C GLU A 631 -24.04 -25.40 -8.89
N ASN A 632 -25.23 -25.22 -8.32
CA ASN A 632 -26.51 -25.27 -9.05
C ASN A 632 -26.83 -24.00 -9.85
N ALA A 633 -26.07 -22.91 -9.68
CA ALA A 633 -26.31 -21.62 -10.33
C ALA A 633 -25.13 -21.14 -11.18
N THR A 634 -24.32 -22.07 -11.69
CA THR A 634 -23.08 -21.79 -12.42
C THR A 634 -23.31 -21.07 -13.76
N GLU A 635 -24.37 -21.40 -14.49
CA GLU A 635 -24.73 -20.68 -15.73
C GLU A 635 -25.15 -19.23 -15.46
N GLN A 636 -25.98 -19.00 -14.45
CA GLN A 636 -26.40 -17.66 -14.03
C GLN A 636 -25.18 -16.83 -13.61
N PHE A 637 -24.25 -17.43 -12.84
CA PHE A 637 -22.99 -16.81 -12.46
C PHE A 637 -22.12 -16.44 -13.68
N LEU A 638 -21.96 -17.35 -14.64
CA LEU A 638 -21.18 -17.09 -15.86
C LEU A 638 -21.77 -15.93 -16.67
N ASN A 639 -23.10 -15.91 -16.83
CA ASN A 639 -23.80 -14.85 -17.57
C ASN A 639 -23.73 -13.50 -16.85
N MET A 640 -23.82 -13.49 -15.51
CA MET A 640 -23.56 -12.29 -14.71
C MET A 640 -22.12 -11.81 -14.92
N ARG A 641 -21.12 -12.69 -14.82
CA ARG A 641 -19.72 -12.32 -15.01
C ARG A 641 -19.42 -11.77 -16.40
N ARG A 642 -19.97 -12.35 -17.47
CA ARG A 642 -19.82 -11.81 -18.83
C ARG A 642 -20.40 -10.40 -18.95
N ARG A 643 -21.59 -10.16 -18.39
CA ARG A 643 -22.21 -8.82 -18.36
C ARG A 643 -21.36 -7.82 -17.58
N ASP A 644 -20.80 -8.23 -16.44
CA ASP A 644 -19.90 -7.39 -15.65
C ASP A 644 -18.63 -7.03 -16.43
N GLN A 645 -18.02 -8.00 -17.13
CA GLN A 645 -16.84 -7.77 -17.96
C GLN A 645 -17.14 -6.80 -19.11
N GLN A 646 -18.28 -6.97 -19.80
CA GLN A 646 -18.71 -6.07 -20.86
C GLN A 646 -18.93 -4.64 -20.35
N ARG A 647 -19.59 -4.49 -19.19
CA ARG A 647 -19.80 -3.18 -18.55
C ARG A 647 -18.47 -2.53 -18.19
N ALA A 648 -17.54 -3.29 -17.60
CA ALA A 648 -16.21 -2.79 -17.22
C ALA A 648 -15.38 -2.37 -18.44
N LEU A 649 -15.37 -3.19 -19.50
CA LEU A 649 -14.70 -2.86 -20.77
C LEU A 649 -15.31 -1.62 -21.43
N GLY A 650 -16.64 -1.49 -21.42
CA GLY A 650 -17.34 -0.28 -21.86
C GLY A 650 -16.87 0.95 -21.07
N ARG A 651 -16.84 0.86 -19.74
CA ARG A 651 -16.34 1.94 -18.86
C ARG A 651 -14.89 2.33 -19.16
N LEU A 652 -14.02 1.35 -19.43
CA LEU A 652 -12.62 1.61 -19.80
C LEU A 652 -12.54 2.40 -21.11
N ARG A 653 -13.36 2.06 -22.11
CA ARG A 653 -13.40 2.74 -23.42
C ARG A 653 -14.01 4.15 -23.33
N GLU A 654 -14.90 4.39 -22.36
CA GLU A 654 -15.49 5.69 -22.08
C GLU A 654 -14.59 6.61 -21.21
N ASP A 655 -13.70 6.05 -20.40
CA ASP A 655 -12.82 6.82 -19.51
C ASP A 655 -11.87 7.69 -20.33
N SER A 656 -11.87 8.99 -20.04
CA SER A 656 -11.15 9.98 -20.85
C SER A 656 -9.64 9.80 -20.87
N GLY A 657 -9.06 9.18 -19.85
CA GLY A 657 -7.63 8.90 -19.79
C GLY A 657 -7.28 7.51 -20.33
N LEU A 658 -7.98 6.48 -19.87
CA LEU A 658 -7.65 5.08 -20.21
C LEU A 658 -7.84 4.78 -21.70
N ARG A 659 -8.84 5.37 -22.34
CA ARG A 659 -9.10 5.19 -23.79
C ARG A 659 -7.97 5.70 -24.70
N GLU A 660 -7.08 6.54 -24.18
CA GLU A 660 -5.95 7.09 -24.92
C GLU A 660 -4.74 6.13 -24.92
N LEU A 661 -4.78 5.07 -24.09
CA LEU A 661 -3.76 4.03 -24.06
C LEU A 661 -4.04 2.95 -25.11
N ASP A 662 -3.01 2.22 -25.52
CA ASP A 662 -3.18 1.01 -26.32
C ASP A 662 -3.77 -0.09 -25.42
N ILE A 663 -4.99 -0.52 -25.74
CA ILE A 663 -5.74 -1.52 -24.98
C ILE A 663 -5.43 -2.90 -25.53
N VAL A 664 -4.90 -3.78 -24.68
CA VAL A 664 -4.64 -5.18 -25.02
C VAL A 664 -5.53 -6.07 -24.15
N GLU A 665 -6.42 -6.81 -24.80
CA GLU A 665 -7.30 -7.77 -24.13
C GLU A 665 -6.64 -9.16 -24.11
N ALA A 666 -6.21 -9.62 -22.93
CA ALA A 666 -5.62 -10.95 -22.77
C ALA A 666 -6.72 -11.95 -22.37
N PRO A 667 -6.91 -13.03 -23.16
CA PRO A 667 -7.95 -14.02 -22.87
C PRO A 667 -7.65 -14.74 -21.56
N LEU A 668 -8.69 -15.31 -20.95
CA LEU A 668 -8.53 -16.26 -19.86
C LEU A 668 -7.85 -17.53 -20.39
N PHE A 669 -6.80 -17.97 -19.69
CA PHE A 669 -6.15 -19.25 -19.94
C PHE A 669 -6.60 -20.27 -18.90
N ASP A 670 -6.84 -21.50 -19.34
CA ASP A 670 -7.23 -22.62 -18.48
C ASP A 670 -6.07 -23.53 -18.06
N LEU A 671 -4.85 -23.10 -18.37
CA LEU A 671 -3.59 -23.71 -18.00
C LEU A 671 -2.83 -22.82 -17.02
N GLU A 672 -2.09 -23.44 -16.11
CA GLU A 672 -1.13 -22.73 -15.25
C GLU A 672 0.00 -22.18 -16.13
N VAL A 673 0.17 -20.86 -16.12
CA VAL A 673 1.21 -20.18 -16.91
C VAL A 673 2.53 -20.27 -16.16
N ARG A 674 3.09 -21.48 -16.08
CA ARG A 674 4.31 -21.80 -15.33
C ARG A 674 5.38 -22.41 -16.23
N GLY A 675 6.60 -21.91 -16.10
CA GLY A 675 7.76 -22.32 -16.90
C GLY A 675 7.84 -21.60 -18.24
N VAL A 676 9.06 -21.55 -18.80
CA VAL A 676 9.37 -20.81 -20.03
C VAL A 676 8.45 -21.15 -21.22
N PRO A 677 8.14 -22.43 -21.52
CA PRO A 677 7.26 -22.75 -22.67
C PRO A 677 5.83 -22.20 -22.51
N ALA A 678 5.26 -22.30 -21.31
CA ALA A 678 3.91 -21.79 -21.03
C ALA A 678 3.89 -20.25 -21.07
N LEU A 679 4.92 -19.61 -20.52
CA LEU A 679 5.11 -18.16 -20.59
C LEU A 679 5.30 -17.67 -22.03
N GLN A 680 6.02 -18.43 -22.85
CA GLN A 680 6.19 -18.12 -24.28
C GLN A 680 4.85 -18.22 -25.03
N TYR A 681 4.07 -19.28 -24.77
CA TYR A 681 2.74 -19.42 -25.34
C TYR A 681 1.80 -18.28 -24.91
N PHE A 682 1.72 -18.00 -23.61
CA PHE A 682 0.93 -16.89 -23.07
C PHE A 682 1.36 -15.56 -23.68
N GLY A 683 2.67 -15.29 -23.72
CA GLY A 683 3.20 -14.07 -24.30
C GLY A 683 2.87 -13.90 -25.78
N SER A 684 2.89 -14.98 -26.57
CA SER A 684 2.52 -14.92 -27.99
C SER A 684 1.05 -14.56 -28.22
N ARG A 685 0.19 -14.81 -27.23
CA ARG A 685 -1.24 -14.47 -27.29
C ARG A 685 -1.55 -13.09 -26.74
N VAL A 686 -0.66 -12.50 -25.95
CA VAL A 686 -0.88 -11.17 -25.34
C VAL A 686 -0.13 -10.09 -26.11
N TRP A 687 1.16 -10.30 -26.39
CA TRP A 687 2.07 -9.26 -26.88
C TRP A 687 2.18 -9.19 -28.41
N ASN A 688 1.78 -10.26 -29.11
CA ASN A 688 1.83 -10.34 -30.58
C ASN A 688 0.46 -10.09 -31.25
N MET A 689 -0.56 -9.74 -30.47
CA MET A 689 -1.83 -9.30 -31.04
C MET A 689 -1.73 -7.83 -31.44
N VAL A 690 -2.19 -7.50 -32.65
CA VAL A 690 -2.36 -6.11 -33.06
C VAL A 690 -3.48 -5.50 -32.20
N PRO A 691 -3.26 -4.35 -31.53
CA PRO A 691 -4.30 -3.71 -30.74
C PRO A 691 -5.54 -3.43 -31.60
N GLN A 692 -6.75 -3.52 -31.04
CA GLN A 692 -7.97 -3.19 -31.78
C GLN A 692 -7.89 -1.73 -32.27
N GLU A 693 -8.25 -1.50 -33.54
CA GLU A 693 -8.19 -0.18 -34.18
C GLU A 693 -8.84 0.91 -33.32
N ARG A 694 -8.21 2.10 -33.27
CA ARG A 694 -8.78 3.31 -32.68
C ARG A 694 -10.05 3.69 -33.46
N GLN A 695 -11.22 3.29 -32.96
CA GLN A 695 -12.51 3.79 -33.48
C GLN A 695 -12.83 5.19 -32.96
#